data_AF-A0A936JPT4-F1
#
_entry.id   AF-A0A936JPT4-F1
#
_cell.length_a   1.000
_cell.length_b   1.000
_cell.length_c   1.000
_cell.angle_alpha   90.00
_cell.angle_beta   90.00
_cell.angle_gamma   90.00
#
_symmetry.space_group_name_H-M   'P 1'
#
loop_
_entity.id
_entity.type
_entity.pdbx_description
1 polymer ?
#
loop_
_entity_poly.entity_id
_entity_poly.type
_entity_poly.pdbx_seq_one_letter_code
_entity_poly.pdbx_strand_id
1 'polypeptide(L)'
;MKRSRIFVSVSALALLLQASACASKSEPSAAEDANRSAQPNPAAAAPNADLAEEADDPEEMPTTVPATARGFGTITGRRPATSTVVPGVRLRAHDVRVTIRDGFARTEIEEEFANDTDVVLEGRYVFPLPSGASLSRLGLWVGEDLVIGEMVERERAARIFQGIVDDVVRPRDPALLEWKGGSTFSLKIFPMPARQSRKVLLAYDEVLPVVGGRVKYTYPLSLGPDRAVKMDNFRLHVTIEDAGANAAETKMAGHSASLRTENGRLYADFSAEGFVPEGDFMIDYPRPESDAAPVAIEGAANGGFFSVRIPVPAAADQSLATHRDEKVIVLDASHGMTEAGYSAEVTVAKEILRQLRQSDRFALLLCDSACVSYPERGLASKSTESMDEAHRLLRDRTVSGSTDISFALTSALQRLGEAHKGQVVYLGDGSPSAGELKVDTIAARVRPVLSEKRAELRFIGAGSSVDEIVFQGLAETLSASYERLAPGDHLGRRAKDIAKSLSKPLLMGAKLELPAGMVDVIPSVLPALRAGEEIVVVGKLAGATGSERETIRLTGEIDGQPATWSRPLAFSNAPSENRNMLARRWATARIEQLERRGDDEATKEIVAQSIKYHVMSRHTSLIVLENDRMFAAFGIPRTHGHGNLSSAAEIGGSAPDFGDSIGIGGLGLSGRGEGGGGQGFGMGIGSTQGFGSGHGGLSGSHRAKPPSVRMGATTVSGRLPPEIIQRIVRQNFGRFRLCYENGLRNNPNLQGRVGVRFVIGRDGKVTTAANGGSDLPDAGVISCVVRAFYGLSFPQPEGGIVTVVYPIMFAPGGQSVGSWNASRRNWGRTSWIGTLDDKWRRDSSETLAKLQKTADESKESRRAREALINGLLVRGRFDEAFREATSYVSMDPDRTMPHELLARAAAAVGKTELAVAAIDTQADIEPSSGEMHKRAARAFEAAGDEIRACAHWRSTAELRPGDSDAVAEAMRCRSRLLGERGEVLNQIAAIKKPGKQMIALRETLETASVRQYDAGRPAGERISVSITCPDGVEGCPDIVLLDPTGRVMTPVTPGPGRSGSSWIALPWAMEGTYRVLVTGGLDSARGKVEVHLDNSMQKFDVRGGNGTRSVATLSVVGF
;
A
#
# COMPACT_ATOMS: atom_id res chain seq x y z
N MET A 1 -13.58 -76.66 13.93
CA MET A 1 -13.61 -76.72 15.41
C MET A 1 -12.25 -77.23 15.93
N LYS A 2 -11.72 -76.63 17.01
CA LYS A 2 -10.47 -76.98 17.77
C LYS A 2 -9.12 -76.98 17.02
N ARG A 3 -8.19 -76.11 17.48
CA ARG A 3 -6.79 -76.38 17.98
C ARG A 3 -5.99 -75.05 18.03
N SER A 4 -5.44 -74.57 19.16
CA SER A 4 -4.21 -74.96 19.91
C SER A 4 -2.91 -74.38 19.30
N ARG A 5 -1.86 -73.91 20.03
CA ARG A 5 -1.24 -74.32 21.34
C ARG A 5 -0.63 -73.09 22.12
N ILE A 6 -0.57 -72.99 23.48
CA ILE A 6 0.40 -73.49 24.55
C ILE A 6 1.91 -73.27 24.20
N PHE A 7 2.87 -72.71 25.00
CA PHE A 7 3.35 -72.77 26.44
C PHE A 7 4.08 -71.42 26.86
N VAL A 8 4.14 -70.89 28.12
CA VAL A 8 4.89 -71.21 29.41
C VAL A 8 6.43 -70.97 29.38
N SER A 9 7.20 -70.42 30.36
CA SER A 9 7.02 -69.56 31.60
C SER A 9 8.42 -69.25 32.27
N VAL A 10 8.49 -68.77 33.55
CA VAL A 10 9.61 -68.83 34.59
C VAL A 10 10.53 -67.60 34.89
N SER A 11 10.35 -67.03 36.11
CA SER A 11 11.27 -66.63 37.23
C SER A 11 12.62 -65.83 37.16
N ALA A 12 12.65 -64.71 37.92
CA ALA A 12 13.51 -64.34 39.10
C ALA A 12 15.05 -64.09 39.10
N LEU A 13 15.49 -62.96 39.72
CA LEU A 13 16.55 -62.71 40.77
C LEU A 13 16.61 -61.16 41.04
N ALA A 14 16.54 -60.56 42.26
CA ALA A 14 17.38 -60.54 43.49
C ALA A 14 18.67 -59.65 43.38
N LEU A 15 19.16 -58.82 44.35
CA LEU A 15 18.82 -58.53 45.77
C LEU A 15 19.59 -57.27 46.34
N LEU A 16 19.33 -56.85 47.61
CA LEU A 16 20.10 -55.95 48.56
C LEU A 16 19.86 -54.40 48.47
N LEU A 17 19.79 -53.57 49.54
CA LEU A 17 19.74 -53.74 51.03
C LEU A 17 19.22 -52.46 51.78
N GLN A 18 18.46 -52.67 52.88
CA GLN A 18 18.27 -51.95 54.19
C GLN A 18 18.90 -50.56 54.52
N ALA A 19 18.47 -49.74 55.52
CA ALA A 19 17.28 -49.65 56.43
C ALA A 19 17.36 -48.40 57.37
N SER A 20 16.27 -48.01 58.07
CA SER A 20 16.19 -47.57 59.52
C SER A 20 15.27 -46.36 59.91
N ALA A 21 14.20 -46.68 60.67
CA ALA A 21 13.73 -46.13 61.96
C ALA A 21 13.53 -44.61 62.35
N CYS A 22 12.30 -44.31 62.80
CA CYS A 22 11.87 -43.63 64.06
C CYS A 22 11.77 -42.08 64.30
N ALA A 23 10.62 -41.70 64.91
CA ALA A 23 10.34 -40.59 65.87
C ALA A 23 10.38 -39.10 65.39
N SER A 24 9.69 -38.11 65.99
CA SER A 24 8.47 -38.04 66.85
C SER A 24 7.91 -36.59 66.98
N LYS A 25 6.60 -36.46 67.29
CA LYS A 25 5.77 -35.29 67.78
C LYS A 25 6.43 -33.92 68.08
N SER A 26 5.73 -32.81 67.76
CA SER A 26 5.09 -31.87 68.74
C SER A 26 4.53 -30.55 68.15
N GLU A 27 3.41 -30.06 68.73
CA GLU A 27 2.90 -28.66 68.77
C GLU A 27 3.44 -27.98 70.08
N PRO A 28 3.35 -26.65 70.39
CA PRO A 28 2.23 -25.71 70.10
C PRO A 28 2.48 -24.15 70.04
N SER A 29 1.37 -23.41 69.80
CA SER A 29 0.95 -22.08 70.34
C SER A 29 1.80 -20.78 70.34
N ALA A 30 1.15 -19.72 69.81
CA ALA A 30 0.95 -18.36 70.39
C ALA A 30 1.99 -17.21 70.29
N ALA A 31 1.57 -16.18 69.53
CA ALA A 31 1.48 -14.75 69.85
C ALA A 31 2.69 -13.76 69.76
N GLU A 32 2.31 -12.52 69.41
CA GLU A 32 2.98 -11.19 69.49
C GLU A 32 4.04 -10.75 68.44
N ASP A 33 3.60 -9.77 67.63
CA ASP A 33 4.28 -8.61 67.00
C ASP A 33 5.82 -8.45 67.16
N ALA A 34 6.59 -8.09 66.12
CA ALA A 34 6.37 -6.89 65.32
C ALA A 34 7.26 -6.75 64.05
N ASN A 35 6.75 -5.91 63.11
CA ASN A 35 7.50 -4.98 62.23
C ASN A 35 8.07 -5.45 60.85
N ARG A 36 7.49 -4.88 59.77
CA ARG A 36 8.10 -4.44 58.48
C ARG A 36 9.13 -5.39 57.80
N SER A 37 8.89 -5.91 56.59
CA SER A 37 8.73 -5.11 55.35
C SER A 37 8.71 -6.01 54.07
N ALA A 38 8.23 -5.44 52.95
CA ALA A 38 8.43 -5.85 51.55
C ALA A 38 7.94 -7.24 51.05
N GLN A 39 7.02 -7.17 50.07
CA GLN A 39 6.54 -8.23 49.16
C GLN A 39 7.52 -8.49 47.99
N PRO A 40 7.22 -9.39 47.03
CA PRO A 40 6.62 -10.74 47.11
C PRO A 40 7.47 -11.81 46.36
N ASN A 41 7.08 -13.09 46.44
CA ASN A 41 7.54 -14.14 45.51
C ASN A 41 6.42 -15.20 45.32
N PRO A 42 6.57 -16.31 44.56
CA PRO A 42 5.89 -16.46 43.28
C PRO A 42 4.91 -17.65 43.23
N ALA A 43 4.45 -18.00 42.02
CA ALA A 43 3.58 -19.14 41.75
C ALA A 43 4.22 -20.52 42.01
N ALA A 44 3.39 -21.54 42.32
CA ALA A 44 3.19 -22.73 41.46
C ALA A 44 2.36 -23.87 42.10
N ALA A 45 1.56 -24.52 41.25
CA ALA A 45 1.15 -25.94 41.24
C ALA A 45 0.19 -26.52 42.32
N ALA A 46 -0.63 -27.48 41.86
CA ALA A 46 -1.68 -28.21 42.57
C ALA A 46 -1.48 -29.75 42.43
N PRO A 47 -2.37 -30.61 42.97
CA PRO A 47 -2.38 -32.05 42.66
C PRO A 47 -3.71 -32.61 42.08
N ASN A 48 -3.57 -33.21 40.89
CA ASN A 48 -4.11 -34.49 40.36
C ASN A 48 -5.59 -34.95 40.48
N ALA A 49 -6.10 -35.45 39.33
CA ALA A 49 -6.94 -36.67 39.22
C ALA A 49 -6.79 -37.32 37.82
N ASP A 50 -6.77 -38.66 37.74
CA ASP A 50 -6.53 -39.50 36.54
C ASP A 50 -7.77 -39.63 35.60
N LEU A 51 -7.67 -39.43 34.28
CA LEU A 51 -7.32 -40.36 33.16
C LEU A 51 -8.36 -41.44 32.73
N ALA A 52 -8.84 -41.32 31.48
CA ALA A 52 -9.24 -42.41 30.58
C ALA A 52 -9.09 -41.93 29.10
N GLU A 53 -8.78 -42.84 28.18
CA GLU A 53 -8.11 -42.56 26.88
C GLU A 53 -9.05 -42.21 25.70
N GLU A 54 -8.59 -41.31 24.81
CA GLU A 54 -8.90 -41.31 23.36
C GLU A 54 -7.67 -40.79 22.58
N ALA A 55 -7.58 -41.08 21.27
CA ALA A 55 -6.31 -41.24 20.55
C ALA A 55 -5.58 -39.94 20.08
N ASP A 56 -4.26 -40.07 19.86
CA ASP A 56 -3.32 -39.02 19.43
C ASP A 56 -3.75 -38.22 18.19
N ASP A 57 -3.71 -36.89 18.33
CA ASP A 57 -3.62 -35.91 17.24
C ASP A 57 -2.51 -34.90 17.67
N PRO A 58 -1.43 -34.68 16.90
CA PRO A 58 -0.28 -33.91 17.39
C PRO A 58 -0.58 -32.40 17.45
N GLU A 59 -0.34 -31.79 18.62
CA GLU A 59 -0.64 -30.39 18.92
C GLU A 59 -0.03 -29.39 17.93
N GLU A 60 -0.88 -28.55 17.33
CA GLU A 60 -0.49 -27.41 16.51
C GLU A 60 0.00 -26.27 17.43
N MET A 61 1.31 -26.01 17.46
CA MET A 61 1.89 -24.94 18.29
C MET A 61 1.33 -23.57 17.89
N PRO A 62 0.96 -22.68 18.84
CA PRO A 62 0.44 -21.36 18.52
C PRO A 62 1.55 -20.46 17.98
N THR A 63 1.60 -20.30 16.66
CA THR A 63 2.44 -19.30 16.00
C THR A 63 1.85 -17.90 16.22
N THR A 64 2.49 -17.12 17.08
CA THR A 64 2.09 -15.74 17.40
C THR A 64 2.44 -14.77 16.27
N VAL A 65 1.62 -14.80 15.22
CA VAL A 65 1.58 -13.78 14.17
C VAL A 65 1.16 -12.44 14.80
N PRO A 66 1.83 -11.32 14.51
CA PRO A 66 1.37 -10.00 14.95
C PRO A 66 0.05 -9.65 14.24
N ALA A 67 -1.07 -9.91 14.91
CA ALA A 67 -2.41 -9.74 14.35
C ALA A 67 -2.64 -8.33 13.78
N THR A 68 -3.22 -8.26 12.58
CA THR A 68 -3.82 -7.04 12.05
C THR A 68 -4.98 -6.61 12.96
N ALA A 69 -5.19 -5.30 13.10
CA ALA A 69 -6.11 -4.77 14.12
C ALA A 69 -7.57 -5.20 13.87
N ARG A 70 -8.13 -5.94 14.83
CA ARG A 70 -9.57 -6.02 15.09
C ARG A 70 -9.93 -4.94 16.14
N GLY A 71 -11.20 -4.68 16.41
CA GLY A 71 -11.63 -3.80 17.52
C GLY A 71 -11.30 -2.32 17.36
N PHE A 72 -11.29 -1.59 18.50
CA PHE A 72 -11.19 -0.12 18.65
C PHE A 72 -9.92 0.57 18.07
N GLY A 73 -9.17 -0.05 17.15
CA GLY A 73 -7.97 0.55 16.59
C GLY A 73 -6.82 0.69 17.59
N THR A 74 -5.87 1.57 17.28
CA THR A 74 -4.65 1.79 18.05
C THR A 74 -4.36 3.27 18.19
N ILE A 75 -4.02 3.74 19.40
CA ILE A 75 -3.56 5.11 19.64
C ILE A 75 -2.07 5.13 20.02
N THR A 76 -1.37 6.12 19.48
CA THR A 76 0.05 6.39 19.74
C THR A 76 0.26 7.88 19.97
N GLY A 77 1.20 8.23 20.83
CA GLY A 77 1.69 9.61 20.93
C GLY A 77 2.89 9.84 20.03
N ARG A 78 3.01 11.02 19.43
CA ARG A 78 4.19 11.46 18.67
C ARG A 78 4.71 12.77 19.25
N ARG A 79 6.02 12.95 19.41
CA ARG A 79 6.58 14.26 19.78
C ARG A 79 6.43 15.24 18.61
N PRO A 80 5.84 16.43 18.79
CA PRO A 80 5.64 17.41 17.72
C PRO A 80 6.93 17.73 16.97
N ALA A 81 6.81 18.00 15.66
CA ALA A 81 7.93 18.20 14.73
C ALA A 81 8.98 17.07 14.66
N THR A 82 8.67 15.86 15.17
CA THR A 82 9.56 14.68 15.06
C THR A 82 8.82 13.43 14.56
N SER A 83 9.57 12.38 14.24
CA SER A 83 9.06 11.03 13.99
C SER A 83 9.05 10.14 15.24
N THR A 84 9.40 10.67 16.42
CA THR A 84 9.53 9.88 17.65
C THR A 84 8.15 9.55 18.22
N VAL A 85 7.77 8.28 18.13
CA VAL A 85 6.61 7.72 18.84
C VAL A 85 6.93 7.57 20.32
N VAL A 86 6.00 7.96 21.18
CA VAL A 86 6.08 7.88 22.64
C VAL A 86 4.84 7.15 23.15
N PRO A 87 4.98 6.03 23.89
CA PRO A 87 3.86 5.39 24.57
C PRO A 87 3.36 6.26 25.73
N GLY A 88 2.09 6.12 26.10
CA GLY A 88 1.46 6.90 27.19
C GLY A 88 0.30 7.78 26.76
N VAL A 89 -0.12 7.75 25.49
CA VAL A 89 -1.49 8.18 25.12
C VAL A 89 -2.39 6.95 25.14
N ARG A 90 -3.55 7.03 25.80
CA ARG A 90 -4.53 5.94 25.93
C ARG A 90 -5.97 6.42 25.74
N LEU A 91 -6.84 5.53 25.31
CA LEU A 91 -8.29 5.75 25.31
C LEU A 91 -8.81 5.58 26.74
N ARG A 92 -9.46 6.62 27.27
CA ARG A 92 -9.86 6.74 28.67
C ARG A 92 -11.37 6.50 28.84
N ALA A 93 -12.19 7.20 28.08
CA ALA A 93 -13.63 7.06 28.12
C ALA A 93 -14.20 6.96 26.71
N HIS A 94 -15.28 6.19 26.56
CA HIS A 94 -15.84 5.85 25.26
C HIS A 94 -17.35 5.69 25.36
N ASP A 95 -18.08 6.60 24.71
CA ASP A 95 -19.55 6.71 24.76
C ASP A 95 -20.12 6.59 23.36
N VAL A 96 -20.95 5.56 23.14
CA VAL A 96 -21.50 5.23 21.82
C VAL A 96 -23.01 5.38 21.84
N ARG A 97 -23.53 6.17 20.91
CA ARG A 97 -24.97 6.32 20.65
C ARG A 97 -25.27 5.83 19.25
N VAL A 98 -26.15 4.84 19.16
CA VAL A 98 -26.55 4.21 17.90
C VAL A 98 -28.05 4.45 17.70
N THR A 99 -28.43 4.97 16.53
CA THR A 99 -29.83 5.05 16.10
C THR A 99 -30.02 4.22 14.86
N ILE A 100 -30.91 3.23 14.91
CA ILE A 100 -31.20 2.30 13.82
C ILE A 100 -32.61 2.54 13.30
N ARG A 101 -32.74 2.84 12.01
CA ARG A 101 -34.03 3.11 11.33
C ARG A 101 -33.98 2.73 9.85
N ASP A 102 -35.05 2.12 9.36
CA ASP A 102 -35.19 1.57 8.00
C ASP A 102 -34.02 0.62 7.64
N GLY A 103 -33.45 -0.03 8.67
CA GLY A 103 -32.24 -0.85 8.61
C GLY A 103 -30.95 -0.12 8.23
N PHE A 104 -30.89 1.20 8.42
CA PHE A 104 -29.66 1.98 8.46
C PHE A 104 -29.28 2.26 9.92
N ALA A 105 -28.00 2.24 10.25
CA ALA A 105 -27.53 2.70 11.55
C ALA A 105 -26.71 3.98 11.42
N ARG A 106 -26.97 4.94 12.29
CA ARG A 106 -26.08 6.05 12.59
C ARG A 106 -25.42 5.79 13.93
N THR A 107 -24.09 5.76 13.94
CA THR A 107 -23.28 5.55 15.14
C THR A 107 -22.49 6.80 15.43
N GLU A 108 -22.79 7.46 16.55
CA GLU A 108 -22.05 8.59 17.09
C GLU A 108 -21.19 8.10 18.27
N ILE A 109 -19.92 8.51 18.30
CA ILE A 109 -18.92 8.07 19.28
C ILE A 109 -18.26 9.30 19.89
N GLU A 110 -18.33 9.43 21.21
CA GLU A 110 -17.52 10.38 21.96
C GLU A 110 -16.37 9.64 22.66
N GLU A 111 -15.14 10.01 22.31
CA GLU A 111 -13.92 9.38 22.82
C GLU A 111 -13.10 10.41 23.61
N GLU A 112 -12.65 10.05 24.81
CA GLU A 112 -11.70 10.82 25.60
C GLU A 112 -10.35 10.12 25.59
N PHE A 113 -9.33 10.77 25.02
CA PHE A 113 -7.95 10.29 25.01
C PHE A 113 -7.13 11.00 26.09
N ALA A 114 -6.48 10.24 26.98
CA ALA A 114 -5.60 10.77 28.03
C ALA A 114 -4.13 10.68 27.59
N ASN A 115 -3.35 11.71 27.88
CA ASN A 115 -1.89 11.71 27.78
C ASN A 115 -1.27 11.60 29.18
N ASP A 116 -0.84 10.40 29.54
CA ASP A 116 -0.21 10.09 30.82
C ASP A 116 1.27 10.50 30.89
N THR A 117 1.82 11.14 29.85
CA THR A 117 3.21 11.65 29.85
C THR A 117 3.30 13.08 30.42
N ASP A 118 4.53 13.51 30.70
CA ASP A 118 4.90 14.85 31.15
C ASP A 118 5.19 15.83 29.99
N VAL A 119 5.03 15.40 28.74
CA VAL A 119 5.26 16.21 27.54
C VAL A 119 4.00 16.37 26.69
N VAL A 120 3.92 17.47 25.93
CA VAL A 120 2.87 17.65 24.91
C VAL A 120 3.15 16.73 23.73
N LEU A 121 2.13 16.00 23.30
CA LEU A 121 2.20 15.07 22.17
C LEU A 121 1.21 15.45 21.07
N GLU A 122 1.41 14.89 19.88
CA GLU A 122 0.36 14.70 18.88
C GLU A 122 -0.20 13.30 19.07
N GLY A 123 -1.50 13.19 19.31
CA GLY A 123 -2.18 11.90 19.40
C GLY A 123 -2.52 11.41 18.00
N ARG A 124 -2.11 10.18 17.65
CA ARG A 124 -2.50 9.52 16.40
C ARG A 124 -3.26 8.25 16.71
N TYR A 125 -4.54 8.26 16.39
CA TYR A 125 -5.48 7.15 16.51
C TYR A 125 -5.76 6.57 15.13
N VAL A 126 -5.60 5.25 14.96
CA VAL A 126 -5.81 4.52 13.70
C VAL A 126 -6.80 3.40 13.94
N PHE A 127 -7.98 3.46 13.31
CA PHE A 127 -9.11 2.57 13.58
C PHE A 127 -9.79 2.10 12.29
N PRO A 128 -10.34 0.87 12.27
CA PRO A 128 -11.21 0.41 11.19
C PRO A 128 -12.65 0.90 11.42
N LEU A 129 -13.41 1.04 10.34
CA LEU A 129 -14.88 1.09 10.37
C LEU A 129 -15.51 -0.23 9.87
N PRO A 130 -16.80 -0.48 10.20
CA PRO A 130 -17.59 -1.55 9.60
C PRO A 130 -17.64 -1.47 8.06
N SER A 131 -17.94 -2.59 7.41
CA SER A 131 -18.05 -2.65 5.95
C SER A 131 -19.24 -1.81 5.46
N GLY A 132 -19.05 -0.97 4.46
CA GLY A 132 -20.10 -0.08 3.94
C GLY A 132 -20.48 1.10 4.84
N ALA A 133 -19.79 1.29 5.98
CA ALA A 133 -19.91 2.47 6.82
C ALA A 133 -19.19 3.68 6.20
N SER A 134 -19.82 4.85 6.26
CA SER A 134 -19.27 6.09 5.73
C SER A 134 -19.18 7.15 6.82
N LEU A 135 -17.97 7.68 7.03
CA LEU A 135 -17.72 8.65 8.11
C LEU A 135 -18.18 10.04 7.68
N SER A 136 -19.05 10.64 8.51
CA SER A 136 -19.76 11.88 8.20
C SER A 136 -19.50 13.03 9.18
N ARG A 137 -18.94 12.79 10.37
CA ARG A 137 -18.63 13.85 11.34
C ARG A 137 -17.31 13.64 12.08
N LEU A 138 -16.60 14.75 12.28
CA LEU A 138 -15.52 14.90 13.24
C LEU A 138 -15.81 16.15 14.09
N GLY A 139 -15.55 16.10 15.39
CA GLY A 139 -15.53 17.25 16.28
C GLY A 139 -14.43 17.12 17.33
N LEU A 140 -13.96 18.26 17.85
CA LEU A 140 -13.01 18.36 18.96
C LEU A 140 -13.59 19.31 20.00
N TRP A 141 -13.50 18.95 21.28
CA TRP A 141 -13.78 19.90 22.36
C TRP A 141 -12.59 20.85 22.56
N VAL A 142 -12.84 22.14 22.42
CA VAL A 142 -11.87 23.22 22.61
C VAL A 142 -12.31 24.02 23.82
N GLY A 143 -11.75 23.69 24.98
CA GLY A 143 -12.34 24.10 26.26
C GLY A 143 -13.64 23.34 26.51
N GLU A 144 -14.72 24.06 26.77
CA GLU A 144 -16.07 23.48 26.95
C GLU A 144 -16.85 23.37 25.62
N ASP A 145 -16.44 24.12 24.58
CA ASP A 145 -17.14 24.20 23.30
C ASP A 145 -16.79 23.03 22.37
N LEU A 146 -17.82 22.39 21.80
CA LEU A 146 -17.66 21.39 20.75
C LEU A 146 -17.52 22.08 19.39
N VAL A 147 -16.32 22.03 18.80
CA VAL A 147 -16.07 22.56 17.46
C VAL A 147 -16.16 21.43 16.44
N ILE A 148 -17.14 21.52 15.54
CA ILE A 148 -17.34 20.57 14.44
C ILE A 148 -16.42 20.92 13.28
N GLY A 149 -15.75 19.90 12.74
CA GLY A 149 -14.83 20.01 11.61
C GLY A 149 -15.56 20.10 10.26
N GLU A 150 -14.87 20.66 9.28
CA GLU A 150 -15.36 20.80 7.91
C GLU A 150 -14.65 19.84 6.98
N MET A 151 -15.36 19.41 5.92
CA MET A 151 -14.78 18.57 4.88
C MET A 151 -13.93 19.43 3.93
N VAL A 152 -12.69 19.01 3.67
CA VAL A 152 -11.74 19.73 2.83
C VAL A 152 -10.99 18.74 1.93
N GLU A 153 -10.52 19.20 0.78
CA GLU A 153 -9.57 18.46 -0.06
C GLU A 153 -8.37 17.95 0.76
N ARG A 154 -8.05 16.65 0.65
CA ARG A 154 -7.11 15.92 1.51
C ARG A 154 -5.75 16.62 1.64
N GLU A 155 -5.14 17.02 0.53
CA GLU A 155 -3.82 17.66 0.58
C GLU A 155 -3.87 19.03 1.26
N ARG A 156 -4.93 19.80 1.01
CA ARG A 156 -5.12 21.12 1.62
C ARG A 156 -5.32 20.98 3.12
N ALA A 157 -6.12 20.01 3.57
CA ALA A 157 -6.31 19.70 4.98
C ALA A 157 -4.99 19.29 5.66
N ALA A 158 -4.21 18.41 5.03
CA ALA A 158 -2.90 17.98 5.53
C ALA A 158 -1.90 19.14 5.65
N ARG A 159 -1.84 20.03 4.64
CA ARG A 159 -1.00 21.24 4.67
C ARG A 159 -1.39 22.20 5.78
N ILE A 160 -2.69 22.42 6.01
CA ILE A 160 -3.20 23.30 7.07
C ILE A 160 -2.88 22.71 8.45
N PHE A 161 -3.17 21.44 8.68
CA PHE A 161 -2.87 20.75 9.95
C PHE A 161 -1.38 20.81 10.27
N GLN A 162 -0.51 20.43 9.33
CA GLN A 162 0.94 20.43 9.53
C GLN A 162 1.47 21.84 9.84
N GLY A 163 1.00 22.86 9.12
CA GLY A 163 1.37 24.27 9.38
C GLY A 163 0.93 24.79 10.75
N ILE A 164 -0.09 24.19 11.39
CA ILE A 164 -0.49 24.51 12.77
C ILE A 164 0.37 23.75 13.78
N VAL A 165 0.65 22.46 13.54
CA VAL A 165 1.50 21.62 14.42
C VAL A 165 2.94 22.14 14.49
N ASP A 166 3.45 22.70 13.39
CA ASP A 166 4.80 23.28 13.32
C ASP A 166 4.89 24.67 13.98
N ASP A 167 3.77 25.38 14.22
CA ASP A 167 3.74 26.64 15.00
C ASP A 167 3.68 26.36 16.51
N VAL A 168 4.77 25.78 17.03
CA VAL A 168 4.93 25.46 18.47
C VAL A 168 4.93 26.72 19.35
N VAL A 169 5.05 27.92 18.78
CA VAL A 169 5.00 29.21 19.51
C VAL A 169 3.56 29.61 19.84
N ARG A 170 2.59 29.18 19.03
CA ARG A 170 1.15 29.44 19.24
C ARG A 170 0.37 28.14 19.04
N PRO A 171 0.49 27.17 19.98
CA PRO A 171 -0.26 25.94 19.90
C PRO A 171 -1.76 26.26 19.87
N ARG A 172 -2.42 25.72 18.84
CA ARG A 172 -3.88 25.75 18.65
C ARG A 172 -4.39 24.33 18.64
N ASP A 173 -5.69 24.16 18.56
CA ASP A 173 -6.38 22.89 18.73
C ASP A 173 -6.90 22.30 17.40
N PRO A 174 -6.06 21.83 16.46
CA PRO A 174 -6.55 21.15 15.28
C PRO A 174 -6.77 19.66 15.53
N ALA A 175 -7.76 19.10 14.85
CA ALA A 175 -7.87 17.67 14.61
C ALA A 175 -7.97 17.42 13.10
N LEU A 176 -7.34 16.36 12.61
CA LEU A 176 -7.37 15.97 11.20
C LEU A 176 -7.67 14.49 11.09
N LEU A 177 -8.72 14.14 10.35
CA LEU A 177 -9.10 12.77 10.07
C LEU A 177 -8.87 12.45 8.59
N GLU A 178 -8.09 11.40 8.34
CA GLU A 178 -7.65 10.97 7.01
C GLU A 178 -8.06 9.52 6.74
N TRP A 179 -8.47 9.21 5.51
CA TRP A 179 -8.52 7.83 5.03
C TRP A 179 -7.11 7.26 4.81
N LYS A 180 -6.86 6.03 5.25
CA LYS A 180 -5.58 5.32 5.08
C LYS A 180 -5.61 4.21 4.04
N GLY A 181 -6.78 3.66 3.72
CA GLY A 181 -6.96 2.56 2.77
C GLY A 181 -7.97 1.53 3.29
N GLY A 182 -8.69 0.85 2.39
CA GLY A 182 -9.77 -0.08 2.75
C GLY A 182 -10.79 0.59 3.67
N SER A 183 -11.12 -0.05 4.79
CA SER A 183 -11.96 0.56 5.85
C SER A 183 -11.15 1.21 6.99
N THR A 184 -9.86 1.53 6.79
CA THR A 184 -8.97 2.09 7.83
C THR A 184 -8.87 3.61 7.76
N PHE A 185 -9.01 4.25 8.91
CA PHE A 185 -8.96 5.70 9.09
C PHE A 185 -7.91 6.09 10.12
N SER A 186 -7.45 7.34 10.08
CA SER A 186 -6.51 7.88 11.05
C SER A 186 -6.91 9.28 11.48
N LEU A 187 -7.22 9.42 12.77
CA LEU A 187 -7.41 10.70 13.44
C LEU A 187 -6.06 11.16 14.04
N LYS A 188 -5.71 12.42 13.79
CA LYS A 188 -4.62 13.15 14.45
C LYS A 188 -5.21 14.23 15.32
N ILE A 189 -4.74 14.35 16.56
CA ILE A 189 -5.21 15.31 17.56
C ILE A 189 -3.99 16.08 18.07
N PHE A 190 -4.03 17.42 18.00
CA PHE A 190 -2.98 18.27 18.56
C PHE A 190 -3.60 19.48 19.30
N PRO A 191 -2.92 20.02 20.33
CA PRO A 191 -2.05 19.26 21.23
C PRO A 191 -2.80 18.13 21.94
N MET A 192 -2.05 17.14 22.43
CA MET A 192 -2.39 16.29 23.57
C MET A 192 -1.59 16.83 24.75
N PRO A 193 -2.15 17.68 25.63
CA PRO A 193 -1.36 18.33 26.68
C PRO A 193 -0.86 17.32 27.72
N ALA A 194 0.28 17.60 28.36
CA ALA A 194 0.86 16.73 29.38
C ALA A 194 -0.10 16.52 30.56
N ARG A 195 -0.28 15.26 31.00
CA ARG A 195 -1.17 14.85 32.10
C ARG A 195 -2.63 15.31 31.96
N GLN A 196 -3.10 15.51 30.73
CA GLN A 196 -4.47 15.95 30.42
C GLN A 196 -5.12 15.06 29.36
N SER A 197 -6.42 15.26 29.19
CA SER A 197 -7.24 14.57 28.20
C SER A 197 -7.68 15.48 27.06
N ARG A 198 -8.10 14.85 25.95
CA ARG A 198 -8.74 15.51 24.81
C ARG A 198 -9.94 14.68 24.39
N LYS A 199 -11.10 15.33 24.23
CA LYS A 199 -12.35 14.69 23.84
C LYS A 199 -12.66 14.97 22.38
N VAL A 200 -13.07 13.95 21.63
CA VAL A 200 -13.47 14.05 20.21
C VAL A 200 -14.84 13.41 19.98
N LEU A 201 -15.52 13.87 18.93
CA LEU A 201 -16.76 13.29 18.42
C LEU A 201 -16.49 12.72 17.03
N LEU A 202 -16.89 11.48 16.81
CA LEU A 202 -16.94 10.84 15.50
C LEU A 202 -18.39 10.46 15.19
N ALA A 203 -18.79 10.50 13.93
CA ALA A 203 -20.03 9.86 13.49
C ALA A 203 -19.87 9.20 12.13
N TYR A 204 -20.47 8.03 11.97
CA TYR A 204 -20.61 7.34 10.69
C TYR A 204 -22.03 6.81 10.50
N ASP A 205 -22.43 6.67 9.25
CA ASP A 205 -23.71 6.05 8.85
C ASP A 205 -23.40 4.75 8.08
N GLU A 206 -24.13 3.66 8.35
CA GLU A 206 -23.94 2.34 7.72
C GLU A 206 -25.27 1.67 7.32
N VAL A 207 -25.20 0.69 6.42
CA VAL A 207 -26.35 -0.10 5.97
C VAL A 207 -26.31 -1.47 6.64
N LEU A 208 -27.35 -1.81 7.41
CA LEU A 208 -27.34 -3.08 8.13
C LEU A 208 -27.72 -4.25 7.22
N PRO A 209 -26.93 -5.34 7.24
CA PRO A 209 -27.26 -6.55 6.50
C PRO A 209 -28.47 -7.26 7.10
N VAL A 210 -29.28 -7.87 6.23
CA VAL A 210 -30.34 -8.80 6.64
C VAL A 210 -29.94 -10.21 6.29
N VAL A 211 -29.86 -11.08 7.30
CA VAL A 211 -29.43 -12.47 7.16
C VAL A 211 -30.52 -13.37 7.75
N GLY A 212 -31.16 -14.18 6.90
CA GLY A 212 -32.19 -15.13 7.33
C GLY A 212 -33.43 -14.47 7.96
N GLY A 213 -33.88 -13.33 7.42
CA GLY A 213 -35.05 -12.60 7.92
C GLY A 213 -34.81 -11.74 9.16
N ARG A 214 -33.53 -11.49 9.51
CA ARG A 214 -33.16 -10.74 10.72
C ARG A 214 -32.12 -9.68 10.40
N VAL A 215 -32.25 -8.49 10.99
CA VAL A 215 -31.29 -7.39 10.83
C VAL A 215 -30.18 -7.55 11.85
N LYS A 216 -28.92 -7.43 11.42
CA LYS A 216 -27.75 -7.55 12.29
C LYS A 216 -27.00 -6.24 12.39
N TYR A 217 -26.83 -5.74 13.62
CA TYR A 217 -25.89 -4.68 13.97
C TYR A 217 -24.65 -5.29 14.63
N THR A 218 -23.45 -4.81 14.30
CA THR A 218 -22.19 -5.25 14.91
C THR A 218 -21.30 -4.04 15.18
N TYR A 219 -21.09 -3.72 16.45
CA TYR A 219 -20.15 -2.68 16.85
C TYR A 219 -18.81 -3.33 17.24
N PRO A 220 -17.72 -3.07 16.50
CA PRO A 220 -16.43 -3.70 16.73
C PRO A 220 -15.76 -3.17 18.00
N LEU A 221 -15.29 -4.08 18.86
CA LEU A 221 -14.68 -3.78 20.17
C LEU A 221 -13.34 -4.51 20.35
N SER A 222 -13.24 -5.78 19.97
CA SER A 222 -12.15 -6.67 20.42
C SER A 222 -10.93 -6.66 19.49
N LEU A 223 -9.76 -6.36 20.06
CA LEU A 223 -8.46 -6.45 19.39
C LEU A 223 -7.87 -7.88 19.35
N GLY A 224 -8.57 -8.87 19.92
CA GLY A 224 -8.04 -10.20 20.23
C GLY A 224 -7.42 -10.28 21.64
N PRO A 225 -7.19 -11.50 22.17
CA PRO A 225 -6.82 -11.71 23.57
C PRO A 225 -5.51 -11.04 23.98
N ASP A 226 -4.53 -10.96 23.07
CA ASP A 226 -3.18 -10.43 23.37
C ASP A 226 -3.08 -8.90 23.34
N ARG A 227 -4.20 -8.20 23.07
CA ARG A 227 -4.24 -6.74 22.84
C ARG A 227 -5.40 -6.04 23.54
N ALA A 228 -5.78 -6.53 24.71
CA ALA A 228 -6.74 -5.91 25.61
C ALA A 228 -6.44 -4.41 25.89
N VAL A 229 -7.28 -3.50 25.38
CA VAL A 229 -7.28 -2.08 25.77
C VAL A 229 -8.23 -1.91 26.95
N LYS A 230 -7.69 -1.49 28.10
CA LYS A 230 -8.51 -1.16 29.27
C LYS A 230 -8.97 0.30 29.22
N MET A 231 -10.27 0.50 29.35
CA MET A 231 -10.93 1.80 29.40
C MET A 231 -11.35 2.12 30.84
N ASP A 232 -11.35 3.40 31.24
CA ASP A 232 -11.86 3.81 32.55
C ASP A 232 -13.41 3.70 32.55
N ASN A 233 -14.06 4.15 31.48
CA ASN A 233 -15.52 4.14 31.31
C ASN A 233 -15.93 3.75 29.89
N PHE A 234 -16.88 2.81 29.77
CA PHE A 234 -17.55 2.46 28.51
C PHE A 234 -19.07 2.62 28.65
N ARG A 235 -19.72 3.25 27.67
CA ARG A 235 -21.18 3.30 27.53
C ARG A 235 -21.59 3.04 26.09
N LEU A 236 -22.66 2.27 25.92
CA LEU A 236 -23.29 1.99 24.64
C LEU A 236 -24.82 2.06 24.80
N HIS A 237 -25.44 2.96 24.06
CA HIS A 237 -26.87 3.16 23.97
C HIS A 237 -27.32 2.94 22.52
N VAL A 238 -28.13 1.91 22.28
CA VAL A 238 -28.73 1.64 20.97
C VAL A 238 -30.23 1.91 21.04
N THR A 239 -30.75 2.75 20.15
CA THR A 239 -32.18 2.90 19.86
C THR A 239 -32.48 2.30 18.49
N ILE A 240 -33.49 1.43 18.42
CA ILE A 240 -33.92 0.75 17.19
C ILE A 240 -35.39 1.07 16.96
N GLU A 241 -35.67 1.65 15.79
CA GLU A 241 -36.99 2.12 15.35
C GLU A 241 -37.55 1.29 14.19
N ASP A 242 -36.82 0.27 13.74
CA ASP A 242 -37.25 -0.66 12.70
C ASP A 242 -38.51 -1.44 13.11
N ALA A 243 -39.43 -1.58 12.17
CA ALA A 243 -40.62 -2.41 12.35
C ALA A 243 -40.24 -3.85 12.76
N GLY A 244 -40.89 -4.37 13.80
CA GLY A 244 -40.66 -5.71 14.36
C GLY A 244 -39.56 -5.79 15.43
N ALA A 245 -38.70 -4.78 15.57
CA ALA A 245 -37.67 -4.75 16.60
C ALA A 245 -38.28 -4.78 18.02
N ASN A 246 -38.02 -5.85 18.78
CA ASN A 246 -38.59 -6.03 20.11
C ASN A 246 -37.64 -6.80 21.05
N ALA A 247 -37.72 -6.55 22.35
CA ALA A 247 -36.80 -7.11 23.34
C ALA A 247 -36.92 -8.64 23.52
N ALA A 248 -38.09 -9.22 23.24
CA ALA A 248 -38.34 -10.66 23.46
C ALA A 248 -37.70 -11.55 22.39
N GLU A 249 -37.62 -11.06 21.14
CA GLU A 249 -37.03 -11.79 20.02
C GLU A 249 -35.61 -11.32 19.64
N THR A 250 -35.11 -10.29 20.30
CA THR A 250 -33.75 -9.78 20.07
C THR A 250 -32.71 -10.68 20.71
N LYS A 251 -31.65 -10.99 19.95
CA LYS A 251 -30.50 -11.76 20.40
C LYS A 251 -29.29 -10.85 20.50
N MET A 252 -28.52 -11.03 21.56
CA MET A 252 -27.24 -10.37 21.77
C MET A 252 -26.10 -11.38 21.77
N ALA A 253 -24.91 -10.93 21.40
CA ALA A 253 -23.68 -11.70 21.53
C ALA A 253 -22.48 -10.77 21.79
N GLY A 254 -21.41 -11.32 22.36
CA GLY A 254 -20.26 -10.57 22.86
C GLY A 254 -20.49 -10.05 24.27
N HIS A 255 -21.41 -9.10 24.44
CA HIS A 255 -21.75 -8.51 25.75
C HIS A 255 -23.26 -8.45 25.97
N SER A 256 -23.68 -8.53 27.23
CA SER A 256 -25.09 -8.47 27.63
C SER A 256 -25.52 -7.04 27.95
N ALA A 257 -26.36 -6.44 27.11
CA ALA A 257 -27.05 -5.18 27.44
C ALA A 257 -28.37 -5.42 28.18
N SER A 258 -28.88 -4.40 28.84
CA SER A 258 -30.28 -4.36 29.27
C SER A 258 -31.17 -3.99 28.07
N LEU A 259 -32.23 -4.77 27.82
CA LEU A 259 -33.17 -4.56 26.71
C LEU A 259 -34.52 -4.08 27.23
N ARG A 260 -35.11 -3.07 26.58
CA ARG A 260 -36.49 -2.63 26.83
C ARG A 260 -37.19 -2.25 25.52
N THR A 261 -38.49 -2.48 25.44
CA THR A 261 -39.34 -2.02 24.33
C THR A 261 -40.37 -1.05 24.85
N GLU A 262 -40.42 0.14 24.26
CA GLU A 262 -41.25 1.27 24.73
C GLU A 262 -41.68 2.11 23.52
N ASN A 263 -42.97 2.42 23.40
CA ASN A 263 -43.54 3.22 22.30
C ASN A 263 -43.16 2.73 20.89
N GLY A 264 -43.04 1.41 20.70
CA GLY A 264 -42.66 0.80 19.43
C GLY A 264 -41.16 0.85 19.11
N ARG A 265 -40.33 1.42 20.00
CA ARG A 265 -38.87 1.44 19.89
C ARG A 265 -38.25 0.38 20.80
N LEU A 266 -37.17 -0.26 20.35
CA LEU A 266 -36.32 -1.13 21.15
C LEU A 266 -35.07 -0.36 21.58
N TYR A 267 -34.73 -0.43 22.86
CA TYR A 267 -33.50 0.13 23.41
C TYR A 267 -32.61 -0.97 23.95
N ALA A 268 -31.30 -0.85 23.73
CA ALA A 268 -30.27 -1.67 24.34
C ALA A 268 -29.22 -0.79 25.03
N ASP A 269 -29.12 -0.94 26.34
CA ASP A 269 -28.30 -0.10 27.22
C ASP A 269 -27.22 -0.97 27.92
N PHE A 270 -25.94 -0.68 27.67
CA PHE A 270 -24.78 -1.34 28.31
C PHE A 270 -23.76 -0.32 28.81
N SER A 271 -23.23 -0.53 30.01
CA SER A 271 -22.22 0.34 30.62
C SER A 271 -21.27 -0.48 31.50
N ALA A 272 -19.97 -0.16 31.46
CA ALA A 272 -18.96 -0.82 32.27
C ALA A 272 -17.84 0.15 32.68
N GLU A 273 -17.35 0.00 33.92
CA GLU A 273 -16.17 0.69 34.44
C GLU A 273 -14.95 -0.24 34.39
N GLY A 274 -13.76 0.31 34.11
CA GLY A 274 -12.53 -0.48 34.01
C GLY A 274 -12.58 -1.53 32.88
N PHE A 275 -13.42 -1.31 31.87
CA PHE A 275 -13.82 -2.27 30.85
C PHE A 275 -12.66 -2.74 29.97
N VAL A 276 -12.66 -4.03 29.65
CA VAL A 276 -11.77 -4.66 28.66
C VAL A 276 -12.66 -5.41 27.66
N PRO A 277 -12.60 -5.11 26.35
CA PRO A 277 -13.46 -5.73 25.35
C PRO A 277 -12.96 -7.11 24.93
N GLU A 278 -13.61 -8.17 25.42
CA GLU A 278 -13.26 -9.55 25.06
C GLU A 278 -13.78 -9.95 23.65
N GLY A 279 -14.94 -9.42 23.25
CA GLY A 279 -15.57 -9.65 21.94
C GLY A 279 -16.31 -8.41 21.40
N ASP A 280 -16.77 -8.46 20.16
CA ASP A 280 -17.56 -7.39 19.53
C ASP A 280 -19.02 -7.40 20.02
N PHE A 281 -19.65 -6.23 20.12
CA PHE A 281 -21.05 -6.13 20.54
C PHE A 281 -21.98 -6.36 19.35
N MET A 282 -22.86 -7.36 19.44
CA MET A 282 -23.78 -7.72 18.37
C MET A 282 -25.23 -7.67 18.85
N ILE A 283 -26.11 -7.06 18.05
CA ILE A 283 -27.56 -7.14 18.17
C ILE A 283 -28.12 -7.76 16.89
N ASP A 284 -29.05 -8.70 17.05
CA ASP A 284 -29.74 -9.40 15.98
C ASP A 284 -31.24 -9.43 16.31
N TYR A 285 -32.07 -8.72 15.52
CA TYR A 285 -33.52 -8.57 15.75
C TYR A 285 -34.35 -8.98 14.50
N PRO A 286 -35.58 -9.48 14.66
CA PRO A 286 -36.41 -9.94 13.54
C PRO A 286 -36.83 -8.76 12.64
N ARG A 287 -36.87 -9.01 11.33
CA ARG A 287 -37.53 -8.13 10.36
C ARG A 287 -38.81 -8.81 9.88
N PRO A 288 -39.99 -8.15 9.97
CA PRO A 288 -41.24 -8.71 9.45
C PRO A 288 -41.13 -9.04 7.96
N GLU A 289 -41.64 -10.21 7.57
CA GLU A 289 -41.83 -10.52 6.15
C GLU A 289 -42.89 -9.59 5.56
N SER A 290 -42.66 -9.12 4.33
CA SER A 290 -43.52 -8.16 3.64
C SER A 290 -43.53 -8.46 2.15
N ASP A 291 -44.72 -8.54 1.55
CA ASP A 291 -44.91 -8.59 0.10
C ASP A 291 -44.71 -7.22 -0.58
N ALA A 292 -44.51 -6.15 0.19
CA ALA A 292 -44.13 -4.83 -0.29
C ALA A 292 -42.64 -4.55 -0.03
N ALA A 293 -41.98 -3.86 -0.96
CA ALA A 293 -40.61 -3.39 -0.79
C ALA A 293 -40.61 -2.10 0.05
N PRO A 294 -39.94 -2.06 1.22
CA PRO A 294 -39.92 -0.87 2.05
C PRO A 294 -39.08 0.24 1.40
N VAL A 295 -39.62 1.45 1.45
CA VAL A 295 -39.02 2.67 0.93
C VAL A 295 -38.86 3.69 2.05
N ALA A 296 -37.62 4.06 2.36
CA ALA A 296 -37.33 5.24 3.15
C ALA A 296 -37.32 6.47 2.22
N ILE A 297 -37.95 7.58 2.63
CA ILE A 297 -37.90 8.87 1.94
C ILE A 297 -37.40 9.94 2.91
N GLU A 298 -36.63 10.89 2.40
CA GLU A 298 -36.10 12.03 3.15
C GLU A 298 -36.17 13.31 2.30
N GLY A 299 -36.66 14.40 2.88
CA GLY A 299 -36.79 15.68 2.19
C GLY A 299 -38.11 15.84 1.42
N ALA A 300 -38.16 16.82 0.51
CA ALA A 300 -39.37 17.15 -0.24
C ALA A 300 -39.53 16.24 -1.48
N ALA A 301 -40.76 16.12 -1.99
CA ALA A 301 -41.06 15.35 -3.22
C ALA A 301 -40.22 15.79 -4.44
N ASN A 302 -39.84 17.08 -4.49
CA ASN A 302 -38.85 17.57 -5.45
C ASN A 302 -37.53 17.85 -4.71
N GLY A 303 -36.47 17.12 -5.05
CA GLY A 303 -35.13 17.30 -4.49
C GLY A 303 -34.84 16.51 -3.20
N GLY A 304 -35.78 15.69 -2.73
CA GLY A 304 -35.54 14.70 -1.68
C GLY A 304 -34.78 13.47 -2.17
N PHE A 305 -34.48 12.58 -1.25
CA PHE A 305 -33.77 11.32 -1.45
C PHE A 305 -34.64 10.14 -1.06
N PHE A 306 -34.36 8.98 -1.64
CA PHE A 306 -35.02 7.73 -1.26
C PHE A 306 -34.01 6.60 -1.10
N SER A 307 -34.41 5.58 -0.34
CA SER A 307 -33.83 4.24 -0.42
C SER A 307 -34.93 3.19 -0.54
N VAL A 308 -34.80 2.28 -1.51
CA VAL A 308 -35.62 1.07 -1.60
C VAL A 308 -34.77 -0.12 -1.19
N ARG A 309 -35.29 -0.96 -0.28
CA ARG A 309 -34.69 -2.25 0.04
C ARG A 309 -35.47 -3.36 -0.66
N ILE A 310 -34.80 -4.08 -1.55
CA ILE A 310 -35.43 -5.02 -2.49
C ILE A 310 -34.97 -6.43 -2.13
N PRO A 311 -35.75 -7.21 -1.36
CA PRO A 311 -35.46 -8.62 -1.17
C PRO A 311 -35.62 -9.34 -2.51
N VAL A 312 -34.56 -9.99 -2.98
CA VAL A 312 -34.57 -10.83 -4.18
C VAL A 312 -35.42 -12.05 -3.84
N PRO A 313 -36.61 -12.24 -4.43
CA PRO A 313 -37.49 -13.30 -3.97
C PRO A 313 -36.85 -14.68 -4.18
N ALA A 314 -37.07 -15.60 -3.24
CA ALA A 314 -36.98 -17.01 -3.60
C ALA A 314 -37.95 -17.24 -4.77
N ALA A 315 -37.48 -17.88 -5.85
CA ALA A 315 -38.29 -18.10 -7.04
C ALA A 315 -39.54 -18.90 -6.64
N ALA A 316 -40.68 -18.20 -6.57
CA ALA A 316 -41.92 -18.81 -6.16
C ALA A 316 -42.30 -19.90 -7.17
N ASP A 317 -42.59 -21.09 -6.64
CA ASP A 317 -43.20 -22.21 -7.33
C ASP A 317 -42.33 -23.09 -8.26
N GLN A 318 -41.00 -23.13 -8.12
CA GLN A 318 -40.21 -24.22 -8.72
C GLN A 318 -39.10 -24.81 -7.83
N SER A 319 -38.95 -26.13 -7.91
CA SER A 319 -37.91 -26.95 -7.28
C SER A 319 -36.51 -26.77 -7.91
N LEU A 320 -36.17 -25.55 -8.31
CA LEU A 320 -34.92 -25.20 -8.99
C LEU A 320 -33.79 -24.98 -7.97
N ALA A 321 -33.40 -26.04 -7.27
CA ALA A 321 -32.06 -26.14 -6.73
C ALA A 321 -31.09 -26.31 -7.91
N THR A 322 -30.61 -25.19 -8.46
CA THR A 322 -29.78 -25.13 -9.67
C THR A 322 -28.36 -25.58 -9.35
N HIS A 323 -28.20 -26.89 -9.22
CA HIS A 323 -26.94 -27.52 -8.85
C HIS A 323 -25.86 -27.23 -9.90
N ARG A 324 -24.82 -26.49 -9.46
CA ARG A 324 -23.59 -26.20 -10.19
C ARG A 324 -22.55 -27.27 -9.87
N ASP A 325 -22.50 -28.28 -10.73
CA ASP A 325 -21.73 -29.53 -10.54
C ASP A 325 -20.21 -29.35 -10.77
N GLU A 326 -19.76 -28.18 -11.24
CA GLU A 326 -18.34 -27.83 -11.41
C GLU A 326 -18.00 -26.55 -10.66
N LYS A 327 -16.94 -26.57 -9.82
CA LYS A 327 -16.49 -25.41 -9.04
C LYS A 327 -14.99 -25.18 -9.14
N VAL A 328 -14.57 -23.96 -9.48
CA VAL A 328 -13.16 -23.55 -9.46
C VAL A 328 -12.98 -22.50 -8.37
N ILE A 329 -12.21 -22.83 -7.35
CA ILE A 329 -11.90 -21.94 -6.24
C ILE A 329 -10.52 -21.35 -6.53
N VAL A 330 -10.42 -20.03 -6.58
CA VAL A 330 -9.18 -19.28 -6.79
C VAL A 330 -8.87 -18.52 -5.52
N LEU A 331 -7.64 -18.62 -5.01
CA LEU A 331 -7.12 -17.83 -3.89
C LEU A 331 -6.01 -16.93 -4.41
N ASP A 332 -5.95 -15.71 -3.88
CA ASP A 332 -4.85 -14.79 -4.10
C ASP A 332 -3.69 -15.19 -3.17
N ALA A 333 -2.60 -15.64 -3.79
CA ALA A 333 -1.39 -16.03 -3.10
C ALA A 333 -0.27 -14.98 -3.29
N SER A 334 -0.60 -13.76 -3.71
CA SER A 334 0.36 -12.67 -3.91
C SER A 334 0.96 -12.13 -2.61
N HIS A 335 2.10 -11.45 -2.71
CA HIS A 335 2.80 -10.87 -1.56
C HIS A 335 2.07 -9.67 -0.92
N GLY A 336 1.12 -9.06 -1.62
CA GLY A 336 0.28 -7.99 -1.05
C GLY A 336 -0.67 -8.49 0.05
N MET A 337 -0.99 -9.78 0.04
CA MET A 337 -1.92 -10.39 0.98
C MET A 337 -1.35 -10.42 2.41
N THR A 338 -2.09 -9.83 3.34
CA THR A 338 -1.84 -10.01 4.78
C THR A 338 -2.09 -11.48 5.18
N GLU A 339 -1.32 -12.01 6.12
CA GLU A 339 -1.49 -13.38 6.63
C GLU A 339 -2.91 -13.64 7.19
N ALA A 340 -3.50 -12.65 7.87
CA ALA A 340 -4.89 -12.71 8.32
C ALA A 340 -5.91 -12.72 7.17
N GLY A 341 -5.60 -12.06 6.05
CA GLY A 341 -6.38 -12.11 4.81
C GLY A 341 -6.32 -13.49 4.17
N TYR A 342 -5.11 -14.00 3.90
CA TYR A 342 -4.92 -15.32 3.32
C TYR A 342 -5.51 -16.45 4.20
N SER A 343 -5.38 -16.36 5.53
CA SER A 343 -6.04 -17.27 6.48
C SER A 343 -7.57 -17.24 6.36
N ALA A 344 -8.16 -16.07 6.09
CA ALA A 344 -9.58 -15.94 5.80
C ALA A 344 -9.99 -16.61 4.49
N GLU A 345 -9.19 -16.46 3.43
CA GLU A 345 -9.40 -17.14 2.15
C GLU A 345 -9.33 -18.66 2.29
N VAL A 346 -8.29 -19.18 2.94
CA VAL A 346 -8.11 -20.60 3.22
C VAL A 346 -9.30 -21.15 4.02
N THR A 347 -9.82 -20.38 4.99
CA THR A 347 -10.98 -20.80 5.78
C THR A 347 -12.26 -20.89 4.95
N VAL A 348 -12.50 -19.92 4.06
CA VAL A 348 -13.65 -19.97 3.13
C VAL A 348 -13.47 -21.10 2.11
N ALA A 349 -12.29 -21.29 1.54
CA ALA A 349 -11.99 -22.35 0.60
C ALA A 349 -12.22 -23.75 1.21
N LYS A 350 -11.70 -24.01 2.42
CA LYS A 350 -11.95 -25.26 3.18
C LYS A 350 -13.45 -25.51 3.39
N GLU A 351 -14.21 -24.48 3.74
CA GLU A 351 -15.65 -24.59 3.99
C GLU A 351 -16.46 -24.84 2.69
N ILE A 352 -16.05 -24.25 1.56
CA ILE A 352 -16.62 -24.57 0.23
C ILE A 352 -16.32 -26.04 -0.13
N LEU A 353 -15.07 -26.49 0.00
CA LEU A 353 -14.66 -27.88 -0.24
C LEU A 353 -15.45 -28.87 0.64
N ARG A 354 -15.68 -28.51 1.90
CA ARG A 354 -16.49 -29.29 2.85
C ARG A 354 -17.93 -29.47 2.37
N GLN A 355 -18.55 -28.43 1.81
CA GLN A 355 -19.94 -28.46 1.32
C GLN A 355 -20.13 -29.11 -0.07
N LEU A 356 -19.06 -29.40 -0.82
CA LEU A 356 -19.14 -30.17 -2.07
C LEU A 356 -19.84 -31.53 -1.87
N ARG A 357 -20.70 -31.93 -2.82
CA ARG A 357 -21.30 -33.27 -2.90
C ARG A 357 -20.31 -34.26 -3.53
N GLN A 358 -20.56 -35.57 -3.39
CA GLN A 358 -19.76 -36.62 -4.07
C GLN A 358 -19.84 -36.52 -5.61
N SER A 359 -20.94 -35.98 -6.14
CA SER A 359 -21.12 -35.72 -7.58
C SER A 359 -20.39 -34.49 -8.10
N ASP A 360 -19.90 -33.61 -7.21
CA ASP A 360 -19.31 -32.34 -7.61
C ASP A 360 -17.86 -32.54 -8.06
N ARG A 361 -17.49 -31.82 -9.11
CA ARG A 361 -16.13 -31.70 -9.61
C ARG A 361 -15.54 -30.36 -9.23
N PHE A 362 -14.27 -30.32 -8.84
CA PHE A 362 -13.63 -29.09 -8.41
C PHE A 362 -12.19 -28.93 -8.91
N ALA A 363 -11.73 -27.69 -8.94
CA ALA A 363 -10.32 -27.36 -8.94
C ALA A 363 -10.06 -26.23 -7.92
N LEU A 364 -8.86 -26.24 -7.36
CA LEU A 364 -8.33 -25.25 -6.45
C LEU A 364 -7.09 -24.64 -7.09
N LEU A 365 -7.09 -23.32 -7.27
CA LEU A 365 -5.99 -22.54 -7.85
C LEU A 365 -5.49 -21.53 -6.81
N LEU A 366 -4.19 -21.52 -6.54
CA LEU A 366 -3.52 -20.49 -5.74
C LEU A 366 -2.70 -19.67 -6.73
N CYS A 367 -3.08 -18.42 -6.93
CA CYS A 367 -2.57 -17.58 -8.01
C CYS A 367 -1.85 -16.34 -7.49
N ASP A 368 -0.68 -16.09 -8.05
CA ASP A 368 0.02 -14.81 -8.02
C ASP A 368 0.10 -14.26 -9.46
N SER A 369 1.31 -14.02 -9.96
CA SER A 369 1.65 -13.88 -11.37
C SER A 369 1.55 -15.18 -12.17
N ALA A 370 1.55 -16.32 -11.48
CA ALA A 370 1.24 -17.64 -12.02
C ALA A 370 0.33 -18.41 -11.04
N CYS A 371 -0.37 -19.44 -11.52
CA CYS A 371 -1.24 -20.27 -10.68
C CYS A 371 -0.63 -21.66 -10.46
N VAL A 372 -0.54 -22.10 -9.20
CA VAL A 372 -0.40 -23.51 -8.84
C VAL A 372 -1.80 -24.07 -8.59
N SER A 373 -2.08 -25.29 -9.05
CA SER A 373 -3.43 -25.83 -9.06
C SER A 373 -3.53 -27.30 -8.69
N TYR A 374 -4.55 -27.66 -7.92
CA TYR A 374 -5.01 -29.04 -7.78
C TYR A 374 -6.40 -29.23 -8.40
N PRO A 375 -6.62 -30.23 -9.27
CA PRO A 375 -5.60 -31.02 -9.95
C PRO A 375 -4.78 -30.14 -10.93
N GLU A 376 -3.60 -30.61 -11.35
CA GLU A 376 -2.77 -29.88 -12.33
C GLU A 376 -3.53 -29.53 -13.62
N ARG A 377 -4.47 -30.39 -14.04
CA ARG A 377 -5.30 -30.21 -15.23
C ARG A 377 -6.73 -30.71 -14.98
N GLY A 378 -7.70 -30.04 -15.60
CA GLY A 378 -9.12 -30.39 -15.47
C GLY A 378 -9.68 -30.11 -14.08
N LEU A 379 -10.60 -30.98 -13.64
CA LEU A 379 -11.31 -30.95 -12.36
C LEU A 379 -11.26 -32.36 -11.71
N ALA A 380 -11.13 -32.43 -10.38
CA ALA A 380 -11.18 -33.67 -9.60
C ALA A 380 -12.58 -33.90 -9.02
N SER A 381 -13.02 -35.15 -8.88
CA SER A 381 -14.23 -35.51 -8.12
C SER A 381 -13.91 -35.58 -6.62
N LYS A 382 -14.91 -35.33 -5.75
CA LYS A 382 -14.71 -35.42 -4.30
C LYS A 382 -14.47 -36.86 -3.80
N SER A 383 -13.21 -37.18 -3.54
CA SER A 383 -12.71 -38.35 -2.78
C SER A 383 -11.86 -37.91 -1.58
N THR A 384 -11.61 -38.79 -0.61
CA THR A 384 -10.69 -38.53 0.52
C THR A 384 -9.32 -38.04 0.03
N GLU A 385 -8.70 -38.79 -0.88
CA GLU A 385 -7.42 -38.44 -1.54
C GLU A 385 -7.45 -37.04 -2.16
N SER A 386 -8.52 -36.68 -2.89
CA SER A 386 -8.64 -35.35 -3.50
C SER A 386 -8.80 -34.22 -2.49
N MET A 387 -9.43 -34.50 -1.34
CA MET A 387 -9.56 -33.53 -0.26
C MET A 387 -8.23 -33.38 0.47
N ASP A 388 -7.49 -34.46 0.71
CA ASP A 388 -6.18 -34.42 1.38
C ASP A 388 -5.15 -33.65 0.55
N GLU A 389 -5.16 -33.82 -0.78
CA GLU A 389 -4.36 -33.01 -1.72
C GLU A 389 -4.76 -31.54 -1.73
N ALA A 390 -6.06 -31.23 -1.81
CA ALA A 390 -6.53 -29.85 -1.76
C ALA A 390 -6.18 -29.16 -0.43
N HIS A 391 -6.30 -29.86 0.70
CA HIS A 391 -5.89 -29.35 2.01
C HIS A 391 -4.37 -29.20 2.12
N ARG A 392 -3.58 -30.08 1.50
CA ARG A 392 -2.12 -29.96 1.44
C ARG A 392 -1.70 -28.70 0.66
N LEU A 393 -2.28 -28.48 -0.53
CA LEU A 393 -2.01 -27.28 -1.32
C LEU A 393 -2.33 -25.98 -0.56
N LEU A 394 -3.37 -25.98 0.29
CA LEU A 394 -3.72 -24.85 1.15
C LEU A 394 -2.78 -24.63 2.35
N ARG A 395 -2.11 -25.68 2.84
CA ARG A 395 -1.15 -25.58 3.98
C ARG A 395 0.25 -25.19 3.51
N ASP A 396 0.71 -25.80 2.42
CA ASP A 396 2.14 -25.81 2.06
C ASP A 396 2.57 -24.55 1.28
N ARG A 397 1.63 -23.68 0.87
CA ARG A 397 1.91 -22.48 0.07
C ARG A 397 2.08 -21.21 0.92
N THR A 398 3.20 -20.53 0.72
CA THR A 398 3.48 -19.17 1.20
C THR A 398 3.04 -18.10 0.20
N VAL A 399 2.67 -16.92 0.70
CA VAL A 399 2.32 -15.74 -0.11
C VAL A 399 3.56 -15.16 -0.81
N SER A 400 3.50 -14.94 -2.12
CA SER A 400 4.62 -14.51 -2.95
C SER A 400 4.20 -13.93 -4.30
N GLY A 401 5.00 -13.06 -4.90
CA GLY A 401 4.74 -12.53 -6.24
C GLY A 401 3.68 -11.42 -6.27
N SER A 402 3.23 -11.07 -7.47
CA SER A 402 2.23 -10.01 -7.75
C SER A 402 0.85 -10.59 -8.07
N THR A 403 -0.13 -9.74 -8.32
CA THR A 403 -1.53 -10.12 -8.53
C THR A 403 -1.95 -9.83 -9.98
N ASP A 404 -2.09 -10.86 -10.84
CA ASP A 404 -2.77 -10.73 -12.14
C ASP A 404 -4.16 -11.38 -12.08
N ILE A 405 -5.15 -10.60 -11.65
CA ILE A 405 -6.56 -10.99 -11.57
C ILE A 405 -7.06 -11.49 -12.93
N SER A 406 -6.62 -10.86 -14.03
CA SER A 406 -7.09 -11.20 -15.38
C SER A 406 -6.57 -12.57 -15.85
N PHE A 407 -5.33 -12.93 -15.50
CA PHE A 407 -4.76 -14.25 -15.72
C PHE A 407 -5.39 -15.31 -14.82
N ALA A 408 -5.56 -15.02 -13.53
CA ALA A 408 -6.16 -15.94 -12.57
C ALA A 408 -7.60 -16.33 -12.97
N LEU A 409 -8.45 -15.34 -13.30
CA LEU A 409 -9.83 -15.56 -13.73
C LEU A 409 -9.93 -16.32 -15.06
N THR A 410 -9.11 -15.96 -16.06
CA THR A 410 -9.14 -16.67 -17.36
C THR A 410 -8.64 -18.11 -17.22
N SER A 411 -7.60 -18.35 -16.41
CA SER A 411 -7.11 -19.70 -16.09
C SER A 411 -8.15 -20.55 -15.37
N ALA A 412 -8.92 -19.94 -14.45
CA ALA A 412 -10.00 -20.63 -13.74
C ALA A 412 -11.17 -20.99 -14.65
N LEU A 413 -11.66 -20.04 -15.46
CA LEU A 413 -12.75 -20.27 -16.42
C LEU A 413 -12.39 -21.35 -17.46
N GLN A 414 -11.12 -21.45 -17.86
CA GLN A 414 -10.64 -22.50 -18.76
C GLN A 414 -10.65 -23.93 -18.14
N ARG A 415 -10.79 -24.08 -16.81
CA ARG A 415 -10.96 -25.39 -16.17
C ARG A 415 -12.37 -25.97 -16.32
N LEU A 416 -13.37 -25.10 -16.54
CA LEU A 416 -14.76 -25.49 -16.68
C LEU A 416 -15.03 -26.13 -18.04
N GLY A 417 -15.93 -27.11 -18.06
CA GLY A 417 -16.40 -27.72 -19.30
C GLY A 417 -17.29 -26.78 -20.13
N GLU A 418 -17.69 -27.25 -21.31
CA GLU A 418 -18.66 -26.54 -22.18
C GLU A 418 -20.11 -26.62 -21.66
N ALA A 419 -20.34 -27.35 -20.55
CA ALA A 419 -21.66 -27.51 -19.96
C ALA A 419 -22.06 -26.27 -19.15
N HIS A 420 -23.24 -25.72 -19.44
CA HIS A 420 -23.82 -24.60 -18.69
C HIS A 420 -24.15 -25.01 -17.24
N LYS A 421 -23.14 -24.97 -16.36
CA LYS A 421 -23.25 -25.30 -14.92
C LYS A 421 -22.00 -25.00 -14.07
N GLY A 422 -20.97 -24.38 -14.63
CA GLY A 422 -19.75 -24.05 -13.90
C GLY A 422 -19.84 -22.82 -13.00
N GLN A 423 -19.04 -22.78 -11.94
CA GLN A 423 -18.94 -21.67 -10.99
C GLN A 423 -17.46 -21.39 -10.67
N VAL A 424 -17.04 -20.13 -10.75
CA VAL A 424 -15.72 -19.66 -10.29
C VAL A 424 -15.92 -18.78 -9.05
N VAL A 425 -15.18 -19.08 -7.98
CA VAL A 425 -15.13 -18.26 -6.76
C VAL A 425 -13.70 -17.76 -6.60
N TYR A 426 -13.51 -16.45 -6.73
CA TYR A 426 -12.24 -15.77 -6.50
C TYR A 426 -12.19 -15.19 -5.09
N LEU A 427 -11.18 -15.55 -4.34
CA LEU A 427 -10.81 -15.05 -3.01
C LEU A 427 -9.57 -14.18 -3.19
N GLY A 428 -9.52 -13.02 -2.53
CA GLY A 428 -8.40 -12.08 -2.65
C GLY A 428 -8.68 -10.73 -1.98
N ASP A 429 -7.71 -9.81 -2.00
CA ASP A 429 -7.94 -8.41 -1.61
C ASP A 429 -8.33 -7.50 -2.79
N GLY A 430 -8.11 -7.94 -4.04
CA GLY A 430 -8.56 -7.21 -5.22
C GLY A 430 -7.61 -6.10 -5.68
N SER A 431 -6.34 -6.13 -5.26
CA SER A 431 -5.30 -5.16 -5.63
C SER A 431 -4.47 -5.65 -6.83
N PRO A 432 -4.89 -5.48 -8.10
CA PRO A 432 -4.12 -5.92 -9.26
C PRO A 432 -2.77 -5.16 -9.32
N SER A 433 -1.68 -5.92 -9.38
CA SER A 433 -0.30 -5.41 -9.40
C SER A 433 0.54 -5.96 -10.56
N ALA A 434 -0.02 -6.86 -11.37
CA ALA A 434 0.55 -7.31 -12.63
C ALA A 434 -0.54 -7.57 -13.70
N GLY A 435 -0.12 -7.63 -14.96
CA GLY A 435 -1.03 -7.82 -16.08
C GLY A 435 -1.94 -6.61 -16.31
N GLU A 436 -3.25 -6.84 -16.37
CA GLU A 436 -4.24 -5.78 -16.52
C GLU A 436 -4.59 -5.17 -15.16
N LEU A 437 -4.40 -3.85 -15.02
CA LEU A 437 -4.55 -3.14 -13.73
C LEU A 437 -5.88 -2.38 -13.59
N LYS A 438 -6.64 -2.21 -14.68
CA LYS A 438 -7.89 -1.44 -14.68
C LYS A 438 -9.10 -2.36 -14.83
N VAL A 439 -10.18 -2.06 -14.09
CA VAL A 439 -11.46 -2.80 -14.16
C VAL A 439 -11.91 -3.06 -15.59
N ASP A 440 -11.91 -2.02 -16.44
CA ASP A 440 -12.33 -2.14 -17.84
C ASP A 440 -11.47 -3.10 -18.66
N THR A 441 -10.14 -3.10 -18.48
CA THR A 441 -9.24 -3.93 -19.28
C THR A 441 -9.18 -5.37 -18.77
N ILE A 442 -9.22 -5.57 -17.44
CA ILE A 442 -9.44 -6.88 -16.82
C ILE A 442 -10.76 -7.48 -17.32
N ALA A 443 -11.86 -6.72 -17.25
CA ALA A 443 -13.17 -7.21 -17.67
C ALA A 443 -13.26 -7.47 -19.17
N ALA A 444 -12.63 -6.63 -20.01
CA ALA A 444 -12.54 -6.86 -21.45
C ALA A 444 -11.80 -8.17 -21.79
N ARG A 445 -10.78 -8.53 -21.00
CA ARG A 445 -10.01 -9.79 -21.16
C ARG A 445 -10.78 -11.01 -20.65
N VAL A 446 -11.54 -10.89 -19.57
CA VAL A 446 -12.28 -12.01 -18.93
C VAL A 446 -13.62 -12.30 -19.62
N ARG A 447 -14.35 -11.26 -20.05
CA ARG A 447 -15.72 -11.37 -20.58
C ARG A 447 -15.91 -12.39 -21.72
N PRO A 448 -15.01 -12.53 -22.72
CA PRO A 448 -15.20 -13.50 -23.79
C PRO A 448 -15.27 -14.95 -23.27
N VAL A 449 -14.32 -15.34 -22.41
CA VAL A 449 -14.23 -16.69 -21.84
C VAL A 449 -15.40 -16.95 -20.87
N LEU A 450 -15.78 -15.94 -20.07
CA LEU A 450 -16.93 -16.03 -19.17
C LEU A 450 -18.24 -16.27 -19.94
N SER A 451 -18.41 -15.58 -21.07
CA SER A 451 -19.60 -15.69 -21.93
C SER A 451 -19.66 -17.01 -22.70
N GLU A 452 -18.51 -17.50 -23.17
CA GLU A 452 -18.34 -18.82 -23.81
C GLU A 452 -18.77 -19.95 -22.86
N LYS A 453 -18.23 -19.96 -21.65
CA LYS A 453 -18.53 -20.99 -20.63
C LYS A 453 -19.93 -20.86 -20.01
N ARG A 454 -20.55 -19.67 -20.09
CA ARG A 454 -21.76 -19.30 -19.33
C ARG A 454 -21.65 -19.66 -17.84
N ALA A 455 -20.47 -19.41 -17.28
CA ALA A 455 -20.16 -19.73 -15.89
C ALA A 455 -20.65 -18.63 -14.95
N GLU A 456 -20.98 -19.01 -13.72
CA GLU A 456 -21.08 -18.03 -12.64
C GLU A 456 -19.67 -17.57 -12.24
N LEU A 457 -19.51 -16.27 -11.96
CA LEU A 457 -18.34 -15.72 -11.29
C LEU A 457 -18.77 -15.02 -9.98
N ARG A 458 -18.00 -15.24 -8.91
CA ARG A 458 -18.13 -14.55 -7.63
C ARG A 458 -16.77 -14.10 -7.11
N PHE A 459 -16.73 -12.90 -6.56
CA PHE A 459 -15.61 -12.34 -5.83
C PHE A 459 -15.91 -12.33 -4.32
N ILE A 460 -14.95 -12.74 -3.51
CA ILE A 460 -15.00 -12.69 -2.05
C ILE A 460 -13.79 -11.90 -1.56
N GLY A 461 -14.03 -10.67 -1.09
CA GLY A 461 -12.98 -9.78 -0.58
C GLY A 461 -12.54 -10.21 0.81
N ALA A 462 -11.26 -10.54 0.98
CA ALA A 462 -10.68 -11.02 2.23
C ALA A 462 -9.57 -10.08 2.76
N GLY A 463 -9.61 -9.77 4.06
CA GLY A 463 -8.60 -8.96 4.74
C GLY A 463 -8.96 -7.48 4.94
N SER A 464 -8.00 -6.71 5.43
CA SER A 464 -8.18 -5.28 5.76
C SER A 464 -7.82 -4.32 4.61
N SER A 465 -7.06 -4.79 3.62
CA SER A 465 -6.59 -4.03 2.45
C SER A 465 -7.54 -4.01 1.26
N VAL A 466 -8.68 -4.70 1.33
CA VAL A 466 -9.57 -4.97 0.19
C VAL A 466 -9.90 -3.71 -0.63
N ASP A 467 -9.56 -3.73 -1.93
CA ASP A 467 -10.01 -2.74 -2.90
C ASP A 467 -11.42 -3.12 -3.41
N GLU A 468 -12.42 -2.69 -2.64
CA GLU A 468 -13.84 -2.90 -3.00
C GLU A 468 -14.19 -2.28 -4.36
N ILE A 469 -13.48 -1.25 -4.80
CA ILE A 469 -13.78 -0.49 -6.01
C ILE A 469 -13.34 -1.25 -7.26
N VAL A 470 -12.24 -2.01 -7.18
CA VAL A 470 -11.89 -3.01 -8.20
C VAL A 470 -12.91 -4.16 -8.21
N PHE A 471 -13.19 -4.79 -7.07
CA PHE A 471 -14.10 -5.96 -7.05
C PHE A 471 -15.55 -5.63 -7.41
N GLN A 472 -16.12 -4.55 -6.87
CA GLN A 472 -17.46 -4.09 -7.23
C GLN A 472 -17.51 -3.68 -8.70
N GLY A 473 -16.49 -2.97 -9.20
CA GLY A 473 -16.37 -2.62 -10.61
C GLY A 473 -16.36 -3.85 -11.51
N LEU A 474 -15.60 -4.90 -11.14
CA LEU A 474 -15.60 -6.18 -11.87
C LEU A 474 -16.94 -6.92 -11.75
N ALA A 475 -17.59 -6.90 -10.58
CA ALA A 475 -18.89 -7.52 -10.37
C ALA A 475 -19.98 -6.90 -11.26
N GLU A 476 -20.08 -5.57 -11.28
CA GLU A 476 -20.97 -4.81 -12.16
C GLU A 476 -20.64 -5.09 -13.65
N THR A 477 -19.36 -5.01 -14.03
CA THR A 477 -18.91 -5.05 -15.43
C THR A 477 -18.92 -6.45 -16.06
N LEU A 478 -18.83 -7.51 -15.25
CA LEU A 478 -18.89 -8.91 -15.67
C LEU A 478 -20.23 -9.60 -15.36
N SER A 479 -21.20 -8.90 -14.75
CA SER A 479 -22.41 -9.52 -14.19
C SER A 479 -22.09 -10.68 -13.24
N ALA A 480 -21.07 -10.47 -12.41
CA ALA A 480 -20.67 -11.36 -11.33
C ALA A 480 -21.27 -10.91 -9.99
N SER A 481 -21.09 -11.70 -8.94
CA SER A 481 -21.47 -11.32 -7.57
C SER A 481 -20.23 -10.95 -6.74
N TYR A 482 -20.38 -10.06 -5.74
CA TYR A 482 -19.32 -9.67 -4.81
C TYR A 482 -19.82 -9.68 -3.37
N GLU A 483 -18.98 -10.16 -2.45
CA GLU A 483 -19.21 -10.06 -1.00
C GLU A 483 -17.89 -9.77 -0.28
N ARG A 484 -17.90 -8.93 0.75
CA ARG A 484 -16.75 -8.68 1.62
C ARG A 484 -16.85 -9.45 2.94
N LEU A 485 -15.73 -10.05 3.35
CA LEU A 485 -15.47 -10.44 4.74
C LEU A 485 -15.01 -9.20 5.50
N ALA A 486 -15.83 -8.71 6.42
CA ALA A 486 -15.55 -7.52 7.19
C ALA A 486 -14.53 -7.80 8.31
N PRO A 487 -13.63 -6.85 8.65
CA PRO A 487 -12.89 -6.91 9.91
C PRO A 487 -13.86 -7.02 11.09
N GLY A 488 -13.69 -8.05 11.94
CA GLY A 488 -14.62 -8.38 13.04
C GLY A 488 -15.64 -9.50 12.72
N ASP A 489 -15.77 -9.93 11.46
CA ASP A 489 -16.60 -11.10 11.16
C ASP A 489 -16.13 -12.36 11.90
N HIS A 490 -17.09 -13.11 12.45
CA HIS A 490 -16.82 -14.47 12.93
C HIS A 490 -16.58 -15.39 11.72
N LEU A 491 -15.34 -15.41 11.24
CA LEU A 491 -14.90 -16.03 9.99
C LEU A 491 -15.50 -17.42 9.72
N GLY A 492 -15.43 -18.35 10.67
CA GLY A 492 -15.99 -19.71 10.52
C GLY A 492 -17.52 -19.79 10.42
N ARG A 493 -18.25 -18.70 10.73
CA ARG A 493 -19.70 -18.57 10.51
C ARG A 493 -19.96 -17.99 9.12
N ARG A 494 -19.30 -16.87 8.77
CA ARG A 494 -19.41 -16.26 7.43
C ARG A 494 -18.97 -17.21 6.32
N ALA A 495 -17.92 -18.00 6.53
CA ALA A 495 -17.52 -19.05 5.59
C ALA A 495 -18.67 -20.06 5.32
N LYS A 496 -19.40 -20.47 6.36
CA LYS A 496 -20.56 -21.38 6.24
C LYS A 496 -21.71 -20.72 5.50
N ASP A 497 -21.98 -19.45 5.79
CA ASP A 497 -23.04 -18.66 5.13
C ASP A 497 -22.72 -18.42 3.65
N ILE A 498 -21.48 -18.04 3.31
CA ILE A 498 -20.97 -17.90 1.95
C ILE A 498 -21.11 -19.22 1.20
N ALA A 499 -20.55 -20.31 1.72
CA ALA A 499 -20.59 -21.62 1.07
C ALA A 499 -22.04 -22.13 0.88
N LYS A 500 -22.92 -21.91 1.86
CA LYS A 500 -24.35 -22.20 1.73
C LYS A 500 -25.01 -21.37 0.63
N SER A 501 -24.66 -20.08 0.51
CA SER A 501 -25.21 -19.17 -0.50
C SER A 501 -24.85 -19.55 -1.93
N LEU A 502 -23.70 -20.20 -2.17
CA LEU A 502 -23.26 -20.68 -3.50
C LEU A 502 -24.20 -21.71 -4.13
N SER A 503 -25.09 -22.32 -3.33
CA SER A 503 -26.08 -23.31 -3.79
C SER A 503 -27.43 -22.70 -4.21
N LYS A 504 -27.65 -21.41 -3.94
CA LYS A 504 -28.90 -20.71 -4.26
C LYS A 504 -29.04 -20.44 -5.77
N PRO A 505 -30.26 -20.24 -6.29
CA PRO A 505 -30.46 -19.65 -7.62
C PRO A 505 -29.77 -18.29 -7.75
N LEU A 506 -29.27 -18.00 -8.96
CA LEU A 506 -28.65 -16.73 -9.34
C LEU A 506 -29.40 -16.11 -10.50
N LEU A 507 -29.88 -14.87 -10.30
CA LEU A 507 -30.42 -13.98 -11.31
C LEU A 507 -29.27 -13.25 -12.00
N MET A 508 -29.06 -13.56 -13.28
CA MET A 508 -28.08 -12.87 -14.14
C MET A 508 -28.78 -11.78 -14.97
N GLY A 509 -28.02 -10.78 -15.40
CA GLY A 509 -28.53 -9.68 -16.24
C GLY A 509 -29.64 -8.87 -15.56
N ALA A 510 -29.57 -8.73 -14.24
CA ALA A 510 -30.62 -8.12 -13.43
C ALA A 510 -30.90 -6.67 -13.84
N LYS A 511 -32.19 -6.33 -14.04
CA LYS A 511 -32.66 -4.97 -14.34
C LYS A 511 -33.81 -4.63 -13.41
N LEU A 512 -33.73 -3.43 -12.85
CA LEU A 512 -34.73 -2.88 -11.95
C LEU A 512 -35.46 -1.72 -12.64
N GLU A 513 -36.78 -1.83 -12.73
CA GLU A 513 -37.67 -0.75 -13.14
C GLU A 513 -38.26 -0.11 -11.86
N LEU A 514 -38.01 1.19 -11.69
CA LEU A 514 -38.56 2.03 -10.62
C LEU A 514 -39.63 2.99 -11.18
N PRO A 515 -40.52 3.54 -10.33
CA PRO A 515 -41.45 4.60 -10.72
C PRO A 515 -40.72 5.84 -11.29
N ALA A 516 -41.33 6.51 -12.28
CA ALA A 516 -40.65 7.51 -13.11
C ALA A 516 -40.11 8.75 -12.36
N GLY A 517 -40.62 9.05 -11.15
CA GLY A 517 -40.11 10.14 -10.32
C GLY A 517 -38.90 9.78 -9.44
N MET A 518 -38.49 8.50 -9.42
CA MET A 518 -37.27 8.02 -8.77
C MET A 518 -36.11 8.09 -9.77
N VAL A 519 -35.24 9.09 -9.63
CA VAL A 519 -34.14 9.40 -10.57
C VAL A 519 -32.79 9.34 -9.87
N ASP A 520 -31.70 9.58 -10.62
CA ASP A 520 -30.31 9.54 -10.12
C ASP A 520 -29.99 8.26 -9.32
N VAL A 521 -30.49 7.13 -9.83
CA VAL A 521 -30.55 5.84 -9.15
C VAL A 521 -29.18 5.15 -9.13
N ILE A 522 -28.76 4.70 -7.94
CA ILE A 522 -27.48 4.02 -7.70
C ILE A 522 -27.73 2.74 -6.87
N PRO A 523 -27.17 1.59 -7.26
CA PRO A 523 -26.41 1.35 -8.50
C PRO A 523 -27.29 1.41 -9.75
N SER A 524 -26.73 1.96 -10.84
CA SER A 524 -27.43 2.07 -12.14
C SER A 524 -27.30 0.81 -13.01
N VAL A 525 -26.38 -0.08 -12.65
CA VAL A 525 -26.21 -1.43 -13.23
C VAL A 525 -26.15 -2.39 -12.05
N LEU A 526 -26.98 -3.43 -12.06
CA LEU A 526 -27.00 -4.42 -10.98
C LEU A 526 -25.97 -5.53 -11.25
N PRO A 527 -25.30 -6.05 -10.19
CA PRO A 527 -24.54 -7.30 -10.29
C PRO A 527 -25.49 -8.50 -10.50
N ALA A 528 -24.95 -9.71 -10.59
CA ALA A 528 -25.79 -10.90 -10.48
C ALA A 528 -26.22 -11.13 -9.02
N LEU A 529 -27.47 -11.53 -8.81
CA LEU A 529 -28.16 -11.49 -7.52
C LEU A 529 -28.73 -12.85 -7.13
N ARG A 530 -28.62 -13.27 -5.88
CA ARG A 530 -29.08 -14.59 -5.42
C ARG A 530 -30.43 -14.52 -4.70
N ALA A 531 -31.17 -15.62 -4.76
CA ALA A 531 -32.43 -15.77 -4.01
C ALA A 531 -32.24 -15.49 -2.50
N GLY A 532 -33.01 -14.57 -1.94
CA GLY A 532 -32.91 -14.14 -0.55
C GLY A 532 -31.62 -13.37 -0.21
N GLU A 533 -30.95 -12.78 -1.19
CA GLU A 533 -30.16 -11.56 -0.98
C GLU A 533 -31.10 -10.34 -0.97
N GLU A 534 -30.58 -9.19 -0.51
CA GLU A 534 -31.30 -7.91 -0.56
C GLU A 534 -30.44 -6.87 -1.27
N ILE A 535 -31.04 -6.18 -2.24
CA ILE A 535 -30.44 -5.01 -2.89
C ILE A 535 -30.86 -3.77 -2.09
N VAL A 536 -29.94 -2.87 -1.81
CA VAL A 536 -30.26 -1.51 -1.35
C VAL A 536 -29.98 -0.54 -2.48
N VAL A 537 -31.02 0.15 -2.94
CA VAL A 537 -30.96 1.11 -4.04
C VAL A 537 -31.28 2.49 -3.50
N VAL A 538 -30.51 3.49 -3.89
CA VAL A 538 -30.69 4.89 -3.45
C VAL A 538 -30.79 5.83 -4.65
N GLY A 539 -31.49 6.95 -4.49
CA GLY A 539 -31.67 7.92 -5.56
C GLY A 539 -32.31 9.21 -5.06
N LYS A 540 -32.72 10.05 -6.02
CA LYS A 540 -33.42 11.32 -5.76
C LYS A 540 -34.86 11.28 -6.24
N LEU A 541 -35.68 12.16 -5.66
CA LEU A 541 -37.07 12.37 -6.05
C LEU A 541 -37.18 13.62 -6.94
N ALA A 542 -37.80 13.45 -8.11
CA ALA A 542 -38.01 14.50 -9.11
C ALA A 542 -39.51 14.78 -9.38
N GLY A 543 -40.36 14.54 -8.38
CA GLY A 543 -41.81 14.67 -8.52
C GLY A 543 -42.55 14.05 -7.35
N ALA A 544 -43.88 14.20 -7.34
CA ALA A 544 -44.76 13.50 -6.41
C ALA A 544 -44.85 11.98 -6.72
N THR A 545 -43.78 11.24 -6.42
CA THR A 545 -43.84 9.79 -6.15
C THR A 545 -44.50 9.56 -4.80
N GLY A 546 -45.22 8.45 -4.61
CA GLY A 546 -45.79 8.12 -3.30
C GLY A 546 -47.24 7.65 -3.33
N SER A 547 -47.66 6.95 -4.38
CA SER A 547 -48.87 6.12 -4.25
C SER A 547 -48.43 4.71 -3.88
N GLU A 548 -49.02 4.12 -2.83
CA GLU A 548 -48.79 2.71 -2.41
C GLU A 548 -49.17 1.68 -3.51
N ARG A 549 -49.75 2.15 -4.62
CA ARG A 549 -50.05 1.36 -5.82
C ARG A 549 -48.91 1.33 -6.83
N GLU A 550 -47.85 2.13 -6.63
CA GLU A 550 -46.65 2.08 -7.47
C GLU A 550 -45.87 0.80 -7.15
N THR A 551 -45.44 0.09 -8.20
CA THR A 551 -44.73 -1.18 -8.10
C THR A 551 -43.34 -1.08 -8.69
N ILE A 552 -42.36 -1.70 -8.03
CA ILE A 552 -41.06 -1.99 -8.65
C ILE A 552 -41.15 -3.28 -9.44
N ARG A 553 -40.35 -3.40 -10.51
CA ARG A 553 -40.18 -4.66 -11.25
C ARG A 553 -38.71 -5.04 -11.35
N LEU A 554 -38.36 -6.24 -10.86
CA LEU A 554 -37.04 -6.85 -11.04
C LEU A 554 -37.14 -7.91 -12.13
N THR A 555 -36.28 -7.82 -13.14
CA THR A 555 -36.22 -8.76 -14.27
C THR A 555 -34.80 -9.29 -14.47
N GLY A 556 -34.64 -10.42 -15.14
CA GLY A 556 -33.34 -11.00 -15.50
C GLY A 556 -33.51 -12.47 -15.92
N GLU A 557 -32.45 -13.26 -15.86
CA GLU A 557 -32.47 -14.70 -16.19
C GLU A 557 -31.99 -15.58 -15.03
N ILE A 558 -32.71 -16.67 -14.76
CA ILE A 558 -32.25 -17.79 -13.92
C ILE A 558 -32.07 -19.01 -14.83
N ASP A 559 -30.87 -19.57 -14.89
CA ASP A 559 -30.54 -20.75 -15.72
C ASP A 559 -30.97 -20.62 -17.20
N GLY A 560 -30.91 -19.39 -17.73
CA GLY A 560 -31.31 -19.06 -19.11
C GLY A 560 -32.82 -18.97 -19.33
N GLN A 561 -33.63 -19.04 -18.27
CA GLN A 561 -35.07 -18.75 -18.31
C GLN A 561 -35.35 -17.34 -17.79
N PRO A 562 -36.21 -16.55 -18.46
CA PRO A 562 -36.54 -15.21 -18.00
C PRO A 562 -37.32 -15.26 -16.69
N ALA A 563 -36.87 -14.49 -15.71
CA ALA A 563 -37.52 -14.29 -14.43
C ALA A 563 -38.02 -12.85 -14.30
N THR A 564 -39.17 -12.65 -13.65
CA THR A 564 -39.75 -11.34 -13.40
C THR A 564 -40.52 -11.36 -12.09
N TRP A 565 -40.22 -10.40 -11.21
CA TRP A 565 -40.96 -10.17 -9.97
C TRP A 565 -41.45 -8.73 -9.94
N SER A 566 -42.63 -8.54 -9.35
CA SER A 566 -43.18 -7.21 -9.08
C SER A 566 -43.59 -7.12 -7.62
N ARG A 567 -43.32 -5.98 -6.98
CA ARG A 567 -43.62 -5.72 -5.57
C ARG A 567 -44.19 -4.29 -5.43
N PRO A 568 -45.30 -4.08 -4.72
CA PRO A 568 -45.74 -2.73 -4.35
C PRO A 568 -44.71 -2.05 -3.44
N LEU A 569 -44.69 -0.72 -3.44
CA LEU A 569 -43.87 0.07 -2.54
C LEU A 569 -44.60 0.38 -1.23
N ALA A 570 -43.92 0.14 -0.11
CA ALA A 570 -44.39 0.55 1.22
C ALA A 570 -43.53 1.71 1.73
N PHE A 571 -44.08 2.92 1.74
CA PHE A 571 -43.35 4.12 2.17
C PHE A 571 -43.32 4.25 3.69
N SER A 572 -42.14 4.45 4.25
CA SER A 572 -41.92 4.66 5.69
C SER A 572 -42.39 6.07 6.09
N ASN A 573 -43.34 6.14 7.03
CA ASN A 573 -43.89 7.40 7.55
C ASN A 573 -43.07 7.98 8.73
N ALA A 574 -41.77 7.65 8.81
CA ALA A 574 -40.95 7.96 9.98
C ALA A 574 -40.73 9.49 10.16
N PRO A 575 -40.85 10.03 11.40
CA PRO A 575 -40.72 11.47 11.66
C PRO A 575 -39.30 12.00 11.38
N SER A 576 -39.22 13.24 10.90
CA SER A 576 -38.09 13.85 10.18
C SER A 576 -36.84 14.22 11.01
N GLU A 577 -36.56 13.52 12.12
CA GLU A 577 -35.50 13.93 13.07
C GLU A 577 -34.07 13.61 12.56
N ASN A 578 -33.87 12.52 11.83
CA ASN A 578 -32.58 12.18 11.19
C ASN A 578 -32.45 12.81 9.79
N ARG A 579 -32.33 14.14 9.73
CA ARG A 579 -32.14 14.86 8.45
C ARG A 579 -30.78 14.49 7.82
N ASN A 580 -30.78 14.32 6.49
CA ASN A 580 -29.61 14.10 5.64
C ASN A 580 -28.95 12.69 5.69
N MET A 581 -29.57 11.66 6.27
CA MET A 581 -29.05 10.29 6.25
C MET A 581 -29.13 9.67 4.85
N LEU A 582 -30.29 9.75 4.18
CA LEU A 582 -30.45 9.24 2.81
C LEU A 582 -29.69 10.11 1.80
N ALA A 583 -29.63 11.43 2.04
CA ALA A 583 -28.78 12.34 1.26
C ALA A 583 -27.29 11.91 1.30
N ARG A 584 -26.78 11.59 2.51
CA ARG A 584 -25.41 11.07 2.68
C ARG A 584 -25.24 9.70 2.02
N ARG A 585 -26.17 8.76 2.21
CA ARG A 585 -26.07 7.44 1.57
C ARG A 585 -26.05 7.51 0.05
N TRP A 586 -26.87 8.38 -0.55
CA TRP A 586 -26.82 8.66 -1.99
C TRP A 586 -25.47 9.25 -2.41
N ALA A 587 -24.94 10.20 -1.65
CA ALA A 587 -23.64 10.82 -1.92
C ALA A 587 -22.47 9.81 -1.79
N THR A 588 -22.48 8.92 -0.80
CA THR A 588 -21.52 7.80 -0.67
C THR A 588 -21.55 6.93 -1.92
N ALA A 589 -22.73 6.46 -2.33
CA ALA A 589 -22.88 5.60 -3.51
C ALA A 589 -22.46 6.33 -4.81
N ARG A 590 -22.70 7.64 -4.90
CA ARG A 590 -22.24 8.48 -6.04
C ARG A 590 -20.72 8.64 -6.05
N ILE A 591 -20.09 8.86 -4.90
CA ILE A 591 -18.63 8.93 -4.76
C ILE A 591 -17.99 7.61 -5.17
N GLU A 592 -18.49 6.47 -4.67
CA GLU A 592 -18.02 5.13 -5.04
C GLU A 592 -18.11 4.89 -6.57
N GLN A 593 -19.20 5.33 -7.21
CA GLN A 593 -19.38 5.26 -8.66
C GLN A 593 -18.38 6.14 -9.43
N LEU A 594 -18.06 7.34 -8.91
CA LEU A 594 -17.10 8.25 -9.53
C LEU A 594 -15.65 7.78 -9.33
N GLU A 595 -15.31 7.21 -8.18
CA GLU A 595 -13.98 6.66 -7.89
C GLU A 595 -13.63 5.50 -8.84
N ARG A 596 -14.62 4.74 -9.32
CA ARG A 596 -14.45 3.74 -10.40
C ARG A 596 -14.03 4.36 -11.75
N ARG A 597 -14.41 5.61 -12.04
CA ARG A 597 -14.10 6.29 -13.31
C ARG A 597 -12.67 6.84 -13.34
N GLY A 598 -12.20 7.38 -12.21
CA GLY A 598 -10.79 7.70 -11.97
C GLY A 598 -10.19 8.79 -12.86
N ASP A 599 -11.00 9.70 -13.43
CA ASP A 599 -10.53 10.87 -14.18
C ASP A 599 -10.61 12.19 -13.37
N ASP A 600 -9.98 13.24 -13.88
CA ASP A 600 -9.89 14.54 -13.20
C ASP A 600 -11.27 15.18 -12.94
N GLU A 601 -12.23 14.99 -13.85
CA GLU A 601 -13.60 15.49 -13.67
C GLU A 601 -14.35 14.68 -12.60
N ALA A 602 -14.10 13.37 -12.51
CA ALA A 602 -14.64 12.53 -11.44
C ALA A 602 -14.06 12.98 -10.09
N THR A 603 -12.76 13.26 -10.03
CA THR A 603 -12.08 13.75 -8.82
C THR A 603 -12.67 15.08 -8.35
N LYS A 604 -12.91 16.03 -9.26
CA LYS A 604 -13.59 17.30 -8.94
C LYS A 604 -15.01 17.07 -8.42
N GLU A 605 -15.78 16.20 -9.08
CA GLU A 605 -17.15 15.88 -8.64
C GLU A 605 -17.14 15.19 -7.27
N ILE A 606 -16.24 14.23 -7.02
CA ILE A 606 -16.06 13.57 -5.71
C ILE A 606 -15.81 14.59 -4.61
N VAL A 607 -14.84 15.50 -4.78
CA VAL A 607 -14.56 16.54 -3.79
C VAL A 607 -15.78 17.42 -3.56
N ALA A 608 -16.52 17.78 -4.61
CA ALA A 608 -17.75 18.57 -4.49
C ALA A 608 -18.88 17.82 -3.75
N GLN A 609 -19.12 16.53 -4.04
CA GLN A 609 -20.13 15.72 -3.32
C GLN A 609 -19.71 15.53 -1.85
N SER A 610 -18.43 15.21 -1.60
CA SER A 610 -17.89 15.02 -0.25
C SER A 610 -18.07 16.27 0.61
N ILE A 611 -17.80 17.46 0.07
CA ILE A 611 -17.98 18.73 0.77
C ILE A 611 -19.46 19.07 0.95
N LYS A 612 -20.31 18.80 -0.05
CA LYS A 612 -21.74 19.16 0.00
C LYS A 612 -22.53 18.33 1.02
N TYR A 613 -22.22 17.04 1.16
CA TYR A 613 -22.99 16.11 1.99
C TYR A 613 -22.23 15.64 3.25
N HIS A 614 -20.99 16.05 3.45
CA HIS A 614 -20.12 15.57 4.54
C HIS A 614 -19.98 14.06 4.50
N VAL A 615 -19.45 13.57 3.38
CA VAL A 615 -19.16 12.16 3.13
C VAL A 615 -17.70 12.02 2.72
N MET A 616 -16.89 11.38 3.55
CA MET A 616 -15.45 11.31 3.29
C MET A 616 -15.13 10.37 2.12
N SER A 617 -14.13 10.74 1.33
CA SER A 617 -13.65 10.04 0.13
C SER A 617 -12.13 9.96 0.12
N ARG A 618 -11.51 9.21 -0.82
CA ARG A 618 -10.04 9.12 -0.90
C ARG A 618 -9.35 10.47 -1.12
N HIS A 619 -10.08 11.43 -1.69
CA HIS A 619 -9.62 12.77 -2.05
C HIS A 619 -9.92 13.85 -1.00
N THR A 620 -10.58 13.51 0.11
CA THR A 620 -10.99 14.46 1.15
C THR A 620 -10.55 14.06 2.56
N SER A 621 -10.66 15.00 3.50
CA SER A 621 -10.35 14.82 4.92
C SER A 621 -11.21 15.78 5.73
N LEU A 622 -11.61 15.37 6.93
CA LEU A 622 -12.28 16.24 7.89
C LEU A 622 -11.24 16.95 8.76
N ILE A 623 -11.33 18.28 8.84
CA ILE A 623 -10.44 19.11 9.66
C ILE A 623 -11.22 19.95 10.67
N VAL A 624 -10.88 19.83 11.95
CA VAL A 624 -11.29 20.76 13.01
C VAL A 624 -10.21 21.81 13.20
N LEU A 625 -10.62 23.05 13.42
CA LEU A 625 -9.77 24.17 13.78
C LEU A 625 -10.36 24.84 15.03
N GLU A 626 -9.52 25.50 15.83
CA GLU A 626 -9.86 26.10 17.14
C GLU A 626 -11.16 26.94 17.16
N ASN A 627 -11.48 27.67 16.09
CA ASN A 627 -12.64 28.55 16.01
C ASN A 627 -12.94 29.01 14.56
N ASP A 628 -14.12 29.60 14.36
CA ASP A 628 -14.61 30.15 13.07
C ASP A 628 -13.64 31.15 12.42
N ARG A 629 -12.88 31.93 13.21
CA ARG A 629 -11.88 32.86 12.65
C ARG A 629 -10.74 32.12 11.96
N MET A 630 -10.35 30.93 12.44
CA MET A 630 -9.38 30.09 11.76
C MET A 630 -9.94 29.49 10.47
N PHE A 631 -11.17 28.98 10.47
CA PHE A 631 -11.82 28.50 9.25
C PHE A 631 -11.86 29.60 8.19
N ALA A 632 -12.28 30.81 8.56
CA ALA A 632 -12.25 31.98 7.68
C ALA A 632 -10.83 32.33 7.19
N ALA A 633 -9.83 32.33 8.09
CA ALA A 633 -8.44 32.65 7.74
C ALA A 633 -7.81 31.65 6.75
N PHE A 634 -8.22 30.37 6.78
CA PHE A 634 -7.80 29.37 5.81
C PHE A 634 -8.74 29.24 4.59
N GLY A 635 -9.78 30.08 4.49
CA GLY A 635 -10.74 30.08 3.39
C GLY A 635 -11.59 28.80 3.33
N ILE A 636 -11.94 28.23 4.49
CA ILE A 636 -12.83 27.07 4.61
C ILE A 636 -14.21 27.60 5.03
N PRO A 637 -15.27 27.41 4.24
CA PRO A 637 -16.61 27.85 4.62
C PRO A 637 -17.15 27.00 5.78
N ARG A 638 -17.87 27.65 6.70
CA ARG A 638 -18.62 26.95 7.74
C ARG A 638 -19.95 26.48 7.17
N THR A 639 -20.21 25.19 7.28
CA THR A 639 -21.47 24.57 6.84
C THR A 639 -22.30 24.07 8.03
N HIS A 640 -21.69 23.98 9.21
CA HIS A 640 -22.34 23.60 10.47
C HIS A 640 -22.12 24.69 11.53
N GLY A 641 -23.16 25.02 12.29
CA GLY A 641 -23.07 25.97 13.41
C GLY A 641 -22.38 25.40 14.64
N HIS A 642 -22.13 26.25 15.64
CA HIS A 642 -21.67 25.80 16.96
C HIS A 642 -22.70 24.87 17.60
N GLY A 643 -22.29 23.63 17.90
CA GLY A 643 -23.20 22.56 18.29
C GLY A 643 -23.42 22.48 19.80
N ASN A 644 -24.63 22.82 20.26
CA ASN A 644 -25.13 22.29 21.52
C ASN A 644 -25.60 20.84 21.32
N LEU A 645 -25.15 19.94 22.19
CA LEU A 645 -25.58 18.54 22.21
C LEU A 645 -26.99 18.42 22.79
N SER A 646 -27.99 18.53 21.94
CA SER A 646 -29.32 17.96 22.18
C SER A 646 -29.85 17.34 20.88
N SER A 647 -30.18 16.05 20.95
CA SER A 647 -31.06 15.41 19.98
C SER A 647 -32.33 16.26 19.79
N ALA A 648 -32.76 16.40 18.52
CA ALA A 648 -33.93 17.17 18.09
C ALA A 648 -33.88 18.72 18.27
N ALA A 649 -32.96 19.40 17.56
CA ALA A 649 -33.23 20.76 17.00
C ALA A 649 -32.16 21.24 15.98
N GLU A 650 -32.37 21.04 14.67
CA GLU A 650 -31.75 21.91 13.65
C GLU A 650 -32.79 22.42 12.64
N ILE A 651 -33.12 23.71 12.81
CA ILE A 651 -33.93 24.56 11.93
C ILE A 651 -33.12 24.79 10.65
N GLY A 652 -33.59 24.46 9.45
CA GLY A 652 -34.68 25.20 8.81
C GLY A 652 -34.12 26.39 8.01
N GLY A 653 -33.31 26.12 6.98
CA GLY A 653 -32.74 27.13 6.08
C GLY A 653 -32.67 26.58 4.65
N SER A 654 -33.41 27.22 3.73
CA SER A 654 -33.42 26.90 2.31
C SER A 654 -32.08 27.25 1.66
N ALA A 655 -31.45 26.28 0.98
CA ALA A 655 -30.27 26.53 0.16
C ALA A 655 -30.62 27.50 -1.00
N PRO A 656 -29.87 28.58 -1.22
CA PRO A 656 -30.01 29.39 -2.41
C PRO A 656 -29.46 28.64 -3.63
N ASP A 657 -30.15 28.83 -4.75
CA ASP A 657 -29.87 28.22 -6.04
C ASP A 657 -28.56 28.77 -6.63
N PHE A 658 -27.56 27.90 -6.86
CA PHE A 658 -26.28 28.29 -7.46
C PHE A 658 -26.37 28.16 -8.99
N GLY A 659 -26.99 29.16 -9.62
CA GLY A 659 -27.01 29.33 -11.07
C GLY A 659 -25.68 29.85 -11.64
N ASP A 660 -25.48 29.62 -12.95
CA ASP A 660 -24.28 29.93 -13.70
C ASP A 660 -23.78 31.39 -13.58
N SER A 661 -22.49 31.57 -13.26
CA SER A 661 -21.56 32.25 -14.19
C SER A 661 -20.11 32.25 -13.68
N ILE A 662 -19.17 31.86 -14.55
CA ILE A 662 -17.79 32.36 -14.52
C ILE A 662 -17.49 32.87 -15.93
N GLY A 663 -17.54 34.19 -16.10
CA GLY A 663 -17.45 34.85 -17.41
C GLY A 663 -16.04 34.81 -17.99
N ILE A 664 -15.94 34.46 -19.28
CA ILE A 664 -14.71 34.53 -20.07
C ILE A 664 -14.57 35.90 -20.72
N GLY A 665 -13.41 36.51 -20.59
CA GLY A 665 -12.95 37.64 -21.40
C GLY A 665 -11.53 38.05 -21.00
N GLY A 666 -10.59 38.37 -21.88
CA GLY A 666 -10.64 38.42 -23.35
C GLY A 666 -9.78 39.58 -23.84
N LEU A 667 -8.89 39.34 -24.82
CA LEU A 667 -8.22 40.36 -25.67
C LEU A 667 -7.38 39.61 -26.71
N GLY A 668 -7.48 39.97 -27.99
CA GLY A 668 -6.71 39.36 -29.08
C GLY A 668 -5.90 40.40 -29.86
N LEU A 669 -5.28 40.00 -30.98
CA LEU A 669 -5.08 40.83 -32.19
C LEU A 669 -4.53 40.01 -33.37
N SER A 670 -4.80 40.53 -34.57
CA SER A 670 -4.73 39.95 -35.93
C SER A 670 -3.37 39.63 -36.56
N GLY A 671 -3.34 38.76 -37.58
CA GLY A 671 -2.28 38.64 -38.60
C GLY A 671 -2.67 37.78 -39.83
N ARG A 672 -2.36 38.22 -41.06
CA ARG A 672 -2.76 37.62 -42.37
C ARG A 672 -1.59 36.98 -43.15
N GLY A 673 -1.89 36.10 -44.12
CA GLY A 673 -0.98 35.55 -45.18
C GLY A 673 -1.01 34.00 -45.24
N GLU A 674 -1.53 33.32 -46.27
CA GLU A 674 -0.98 33.09 -47.64
C GLU A 674 0.38 32.33 -47.65
N GLY A 675 0.61 31.22 -48.37
CA GLY A 675 -0.25 30.36 -49.22
C GLY A 675 0.58 29.22 -49.90
N GLY A 676 -0.09 28.21 -50.50
CA GLY A 676 0.50 27.14 -51.37
C GLY A 676 1.31 26.01 -50.68
N GLY A 677 1.44 24.78 -51.22
CA GLY A 677 0.78 24.12 -52.36
C GLY A 677 1.50 22.84 -52.86
N GLY A 678 0.79 21.69 -52.97
CA GLY A 678 1.20 20.43 -53.64
C GLY A 678 2.20 19.49 -52.90
N GLN A 679 2.45 18.22 -53.28
CA GLN A 679 1.66 17.08 -53.81
C GLN A 679 2.63 15.89 -54.11
N GLY A 680 2.19 14.61 -54.03
CA GLY A 680 2.94 13.38 -54.44
C GLY A 680 3.32 12.43 -53.27
N PHE A 681 2.75 11.23 -53.09
CA PHE A 681 2.90 9.92 -53.81
C PHE A 681 4.34 9.33 -53.77
N GLY A 682 4.60 8.02 -53.50
CA GLY A 682 3.71 6.84 -53.39
C GLY A 682 4.31 5.56 -52.72
N MET A 683 3.99 4.37 -53.25
CA MET A 683 3.90 3.01 -52.61
C MET A 683 5.19 2.14 -52.48
N GLY A 684 5.08 0.99 -51.77
CA GLY A 684 5.89 -0.25 -51.92
C GLY A 684 6.33 -0.89 -50.57
N ILE A 685 5.72 -1.95 -50.00
CA ILE A 685 5.53 -3.38 -50.35
C ILE A 685 6.74 -4.30 -50.04
N GLY A 686 6.50 -5.36 -49.24
CA GLY A 686 7.29 -6.60 -49.09
C GLY A 686 8.39 -6.59 -48.01
N SER A 687 8.78 -7.68 -47.32
CA SER A 687 8.22 -9.01 -47.03
C SER A 687 9.33 -9.83 -46.34
N THR A 688 9.08 -10.36 -45.14
CA THR A 688 9.59 -11.62 -44.55
C THR A 688 11.05 -12.13 -44.74
N GLN A 689 11.62 -12.60 -43.61
CA GLN A 689 12.31 -13.90 -43.42
C GLN A 689 13.83 -13.91 -43.08
N GLY A 690 14.16 -14.46 -41.90
CA GLY A 690 15.14 -15.56 -41.80
C GLY A 690 16.55 -15.33 -41.21
N PHE A 691 16.81 -16.04 -40.11
CA PHE A 691 18.09 -16.66 -39.68
C PHE A 691 19.30 -15.84 -39.18
N GLY A 692 20.00 -16.44 -38.20
CA GLY A 692 21.46 -16.55 -38.29
C GLY A 692 22.29 -16.15 -37.06
N SER A 693 22.44 -17.03 -36.06
CA SER A 693 23.49 -16.89 -35.04
C SER A 693 24.82 -17.49 -35.55
N GLY A 694 25.75 -16.65 -35.98
CA GLY A 694 27.11 -17.05 -36.35
C GLY A 694 28.16 -16.41 -35.44
N HIS A 695 29.01 -17.22 -34.80
CA HIS A 695 30.21 -16.73 -34.10
C HIS A 695 31.40 -16.74 -35.06
N GLY A 696 31.99 -15.57 -35.32
CA GLY A 696 33.30 -15.42 -35.96
C GLY A 696 34.16 -14.51 -35.11
N GLY A 697 35.25 -15.05 -34.53
CA GLY A 697 36.17 -14.27 -33.72
C GLY A 697 37.28 -13.65 -34.54
N LEU A 698 37.45 -12.33 -34.45
CA LEU A 698 38.68 -11.63 -34.82
C LEU A 698 39.04 -10.62 -33.73
N SER A 699 40.33 -10.56 -33.41
CA SER A 699 40.90 -9.70 -32.37
C SER A 699 40.94 -8.23 -32.78
N GLY A 700 40.49 -7.34 -31.90
CA GLY A 700 40.54 -5.89 -32.11
C GLY A 700 40.09 -5.14 -30.86
N SER A 701 41.04 -4.67 -30.05
CA SER A 701 40.77 -4.13 -28.71
C SER A 701 40.35 -2.65 -28.72
N HIS A 702 39.11 -2.35 -29.12
CA HIS A 702 38.45 -1.07 -28.78
C HIS A 702 36.93 -1.24 -28.55
N ARG A 703 36.50 -1.31 -27.29
CA ARG A 703 35.10 -1.04 -26.92
C ARG A 703 34.88 0.48 -26.98
N ALA A 704 34.37 0.98 -28.12
CA ALA A 704 33.92 2.35 -28.23
C ALA A 704 32.76 2.61 -27.25
N LYS A 705 32.88 3.65 -26.41
CA LYS A 705 31.78 4.10 -25.54
C LYS A 705 30.64 4.68 -26.39
N PRO A 706 29.37 4.49 -26.01
CA PRO A 706 28.26 5.02 -26.80
C PRO A 706 28.34 6.55 -26.89
N PRO A 707 28.19 7.13 -28.10
CA PRO A 707 28.26 8.59 -28.27
C PRO A 707 27.07 9.28 -27.61
N SER A 708 27.32 10.49 -27.09
CA SER A 708 26.31 11.23 -26.32
C SER A 708 25.54 12.21 -27.20
N VAL A 709 24.20 12.20 -27.03
CA VAL A 709 23.27 13.12 -27.67
C VAL A 709 22.55 13.86 -26.54
N ARG A 710 22.71 15.18 -26.46
CA ARG A 710 22.15 16.03 -25.39
C ARG A 710 21.38 17.20 -26.02
N MET A 711 20.59 17.90 -25.23
CA MET A 711 19.71 18.98 -25.71
C MET A 711 20.23 20.35 -25.29
N GLY A 712 20.10 21.33 -26.18
CA GLY A 712 20.09 22.75 -25.80
C GLY A 712 18.67 23.28 -25.59
N ALA A 713 18.56 24.57 -25.29
CA ALA A 713 17.26 25.23 -25.13
C ALA A 713 16.47 25.26 -26.46
N THR A 714 15.23 24.79 -26.44
CA THR A 714 14.34 24.79 -27.62
C THR A 714 13.59 26.12 -27.67
N THR A 715 13.51 26.75 -28.85
CA THR A 715 12.62 27.91 -29.06
C THR A 715 11.44 27.48 -29.93
N VAL A 716 10.22 27.74 -29.45
CA VAL A 716 8.96 27.37 -30.10
C VAL A 716 8.17 28.64 -30.36
N SER A 717 7.67 28.81 -31.59
CA SER A 717 6.69 29.83 -31.93
C SER A 717 5.41 29.14 -32.39
N GLY A 718 4.43 29.06 -31.48
CA GLY A 718 3.14 28.38 -31.67
C GLY A 718 2.62 27.69 -30.38
N ARG A 719 1.33 27.30 -30.37
CA ARG A 719 0.66 26.66 -29.23
C ARG A 719 0.83 25.13 -29.24
N LEU A 720 2.04 24.64 -29.00
CA LEU A 720 2.28 23.25 -28.65
C LEU A 720 3.33 23.20 -27.53
N PRO A 721 3.03 22.60 -26.36
CA PRO A 721 3.94 22.58 -25.21
C PRO A 721 5.34 22.05 -25.59
N PRO A 722 6.43 22.78 -25.27
CA PRO A 722 7.80 22.36 -25.58
C PRO A 722 8.16 20.96 -25.07
N GLU A 723 7.52 20.51 -24.01
CA GLU A 723 7.71 19.22 -23.34
C GLU A 723 7.25 18.06 -24.24
N ILE A 724 6.14 18.23 -24.96
CA ILE A 724 5.63 17.26 -25.94
C ILE A 724 6.60 17.15 -27.11
N ILE A 725 7.10 18.29 -27.59
CA ILE A 725 8.08 18.35 -28.68
C ILE A 725 9.38 17.65 -28.26
N GLN A 726 9.91 18.00 -27.08
CA GLN A 726 11.11 17.39 -26.50
C GLN A 726 10.95 15.89 -26.29
N ARG A 727 9.79 15.40 -25.82
CA ARG A 727 9.51 13.97 -25.64
C ARG A 727 9.61 13.19 -26.95
N ILE A 728 8.98 13.68 -28.01
CA ILE A 728 8.91 12.98 -29.32
C ILE A 728 10.27 13.02 -30.02
N VAL A 729 10.99 14.14 -29.93
CA VAL A 729 12.36 14.25 -30.46
C VAL A 729 13.31 13.35 -29.65
N ARG A 730 13.21 13.28 -28.32
CA ARG A 730 13.96 12.33 -27.45
C ARG A 730 13.74 10.87 -27.82
N GLN A 731 12.48 10.45 -28.02
CA GLN A 731 12.14 9.08 -28.42
C GLN A 731 12.81 8.67 -29.75
N ASN A 732 13.16 9.64 -30.60
CA ASN A 732 13.84 9.41 -31.88
C ASN A 732 15.37 9.59 -31.81
N PHE A 733 15.97 9.79 -30.64
CA PHE A 733 17.43 10.00 -30.50
C PHE A 733 18.28 8.88 -31.09
N GLY A 734 17.81 7.62 -31.12
CA GLY A 734 18.51 6.53 -31.80
C GLY A 734 18.79 6.83 -33.28
N ARG A 735 17.85 7.47 -33.99
CA ARG A 735 17.97 7.82 -35.41
C ARG A 735 19.01 8.92 -35.63
N PHE A 736 19.06 9.92 -34.74
CA PHE A 736 20.07 10.98 -34.81
C PHE A 736 21.45 10.49 -34.37
N ARG A 737 21.51 9.54 -33.43
CA ARG A 737 22.76 8.88 -33.01
C ARG A 737 23.39 8.10 -34.16
N LEU A 738 22.61 7.39 -34.98
CA LEU A 738 23.10 6.71 -36.18
C LEU A 738 23.72 7.67 -37.21
N CYS A 739 23.12 8.85 -37.43
CA CYS A 739 23.72 9.89 -38.27
C CYS A 739 25.10 10.32 -37.75
N TYR A 740 25.22 10.52 -36.43
CA TYR A 740 26.45 10.97 -35.78
C TYR A 740 27.52 9.87 -35.67
N GLU A 741 27.13 8.62 -35.43
CA GLU A 741 28.02 7.45 -35.46
C GLU A 741 28.72 7.28 -36.83
N ASN A 742 28.04 7.62 -37.93
CA ASN A 742 28.66 7.65 -39.25
C ASN A 742 29.70 8.77 -39.40
N GLY A 743 29.47 9.96 -38.82
CA GLY A 743 30.46 11.05 -38.79
C GLY A 743 31.67 10.70 -37.92
N LEU A 744 31.47 10.01 -36.79
CA LEU A 744 32.54 9.56 -35.90
C LEU A 744 33.49 8.53 -36.55
N ARG A 745 33.06 7.84 -37.62
CA ARG A 745 33.96 6.97 -38.43
C ARG A 745 34.99 7.78 -39.22
N ASN A 746 34.65 9.01 -39.60
CA ASN A 746 35.52 9.89 -40.38
C ASN A 746 36.31 10.86 -39.47
N ASN A 747 35.73 11.28 -38.35
CA ASN A 747 36.39 12.13 -37.35
C ASN A 747 36.03 11.65 -35.91
N PRO A 748 36.92 10.90 -35.24
CA PRO A 748 36.66 10.37 -33.89
C PRO A 748 36.42 11.44 -32.80
N ASN A 749 36.85 12.68 -33.04
CA ASN A 749 36.70 13.81 -32.12
C ASN A 749 35.55 14.77 -32.52
N LEU A 750 34.73 14.41 -33.51
CA LEU A 750 33.64 15.23 -34.02
C LEU A 750 32.67 15.60 -32.89
N GLN A 751 32.53 16.89 -32.57
CA GLN A 751 31.61 17.39 -31.55
C GLN A 751 31.05 18.75 -31.95
N GLY A 752 29.85 19.08 -31.46
CA GLY A 752 29.18 20.33 -31.77
C GLY A 752 27.66 20.21 -31.75
N ARG A 753 27.00 21.34 -31.99
CA ARG A 753 25.54 21.50 -31.99
C ARG A 753 25.01 21.41 -33.40
N VAL A 754 23.99 20.57 -33.60
CA VAL A 754 23.14 20.59 -34.79
C VAL A 754 21.85 21.30 -34.41
N GLY A 755 21.66 22.52 -34.94
CA GLY A 755 20.40 23.24 -34.84
C GLY A 755 19.48 22.80 -35.96
N VAL A 756 18.30 22.24 -35.66
CA VAL A 756 17.28 21.91 -36.66
C VAL A 756 16.13 22.89 -36.54
N ARG A 757 15.84 23.65 -37.60
CA ARG A 757 14.62 24.46 -37.71
C ARG A 757 13.59 23.65 -38.49
N PHE A 758 12.44 23.36 -37.89
CA PHE A 758 11.39 22.59 -38.54
C PHE A 758 9.99 23.15 -38.26
N VAL A 759 9.02 22.79 -39.10
CA VAL A 759 7.63 23.22 -39.02
C VAL A 759 6.74 22.01 -38.87
N ILE A 760 5.88 22.03 -37.84
CA ILE A 760 4.84 21.04 -37.58
C ILE A 760 3.55 21.54 -38.25
N GLY A 761 2.97 20.73 -39.14
CA GLY A 761 1.72 20.97 -39.83
C GLY A 761 0.49 20.83 -38.92
N ARG A 762 -0.67 21.26 -39.42
CA ARG A 762 -1.97 21.13 -38.70
C ARG A 762 -2.36 19.68 -38.42
N ASP A 763 -1.87 18.74 -39.23
CA ASP A 763 -2.05 17.29 -39.07
C ASP A 763 -1.05 16.67 -38.07
N GLY A 764 -0.14 17.48 -37.51
CA GLY A 764 0.91 17.05 -36.60
C GLY A 764 2.20 16.56 -37.27
N LYS A 765 2.28 16.49 -38.62
CA LYS A 765 3.49 16.00 -39.31
C LYS A 765 4.50 17.11 -39.54
N VAL A 766 5.79 16.76 -39.67
CA VAL A 766 6.83 17.73 -40.04
C VAL A 766 6.78 18.03 -41.53
N THR A 767 6.37 19.24 -41.91
CA THR A 767 6.21 19.67 -43.31
C THR A 767 7.50 20.20 -43.93
N THR A 768 8.35 20.84 -43.13
CA THR A 768 9.68 21.32 -43.54
C THR A 768 10.68 21.17 -42.42
N ALA A 769 11.93 20.80 -42.73
CA ALA A 769 13.07 20.80 -41.82
C ALA A 769 14.34 21.28 -42.54
N ALA A 770 15.12 22.14 -41.88
CA ALA A 770 16.33 22.78 -42.38
C ALA A 770 17.38 22.97 -41.28
N ASN A 771 18.63 23.29 -41.67
CA ASN A 771 19.70 23.66 -40.73
C ASN A 771 19.39 25.04 -40.11
N GLY A 772 19.07 25.05 -38.81
CA GLY A 772 18.76 26.24 -38.01
C GLY A 772 19.99 26.86 -37.33
N GLY A 773 21.17 26.81 -37.97
CA GLY A 773 22.42 27.37 -37.44
C GLY A 773 23.21 26.38 -36.60
N SER A 774 23.63 25.27 -37.21
CA SER A 774 24.53 24.26 -36.62
C SER A 774 26.00 24.71 -36.61
N ASP A 775 26.76 24.28 -35.59
CA ASP A 775 28.22 24.51 -35.45
C ASP A 775 29.05 23.20 -35.46
N LEU A 776 28.40 22.04 -35.63
CA LEU A 776 29.06 20.75 -35.87
C LEU A 776 29.85 20.77 -37.21
N PRO A 777 31.17 20.48 -37.23
CA PRO A 777 31.99 20.57 -38.44
C PRO A 777 31.88 19.33 -39.36
N ASP A 778 30.66 18.83 -39.58
CA ASP A 778 30.36 17.76 -40.55
C ASP A 778 29.00 18.00 -41.22
N ALA A 779 29.03 18.42 -42.48
CA ALA A 779 27.83 18.72 -43.28
C ALA A 779 27.00 17.48 -43.63
N GLY A 780 27.62 16.29 -43.66
CA GLY A 780 26.94 15.01 -43.89
C GLY A 780 26.09 14.61 -42.69
N VAL A 781 26.64 14.72 -41.47
CA VAL A 781 25.89 14.50 -40.23
C VAL A 781 24.75 15.51 -40.10
N ILE A 782 25.00 16.81 -40.31
CA ILE A 782 23.94 17.84 -40.28
C ILE A 782 22.81 17.48 -41.25
N SER A 783 23.13 17.14 -42.50
CA SER A 783 22.13 16.80 -43.53
C SER A 783 21.35 15.53 -43.19
N CYS A 784 22.00 14.53 -42.61
CA CYS A 784 21.36 13.29 -42.13
C CYS A 784 20.38 13.58 -40.99
N VAL A 785 20.80 14.35 -39.98
CA VAL A 785 19.93 14.71 -38.84
C VAL A 785 18.74 15.55 -39.30
N VAL A 786 18.94 16.57 -40.13
CA VAL A 786 17.85 17.38 -40.69
C VAL A 786 16.85 16.53 -41.47
N ARG A 787 17.31 15.57 -42.29
CA ARG A 787 16.43 14.65 -43.03
C ARG A 787 15.62 13.74 -42.10
N ALA A 788 16.18 13.30 -40.99
CA ALA A 788 15.50 12.43 -40.03
C ALA A 788 14.28 13.09 -39.37
N PHE A 789 14.21 14.42 -39.30
CA PHE A 789 13.06 15.14 -38.72
C PHE A 789 11.77 15.04 -39.55
N TYR A 790 11.85 14.84 -40.88
CA TYR A 790 10.65 14.59 -41.71
C TYR A 790 9.92 13.29 -41.34
N GLY A 791 10.59 12.36 -40.64
CA GLY A 791 10.00 11.12 -40.16
C GLY A 791 9.43 11.21 -38.73
N LEU A 792 9.12 12.40 -38.22
CA LEU A 792 8.48 12.63 -36.92
C LEU A 792 7.01 13.02 -37.08
N SER A 793 6.18 12.62 -36.13
CA SER A 793 4.78 13.03 -36.01
C SER A 793 4.50 13.47 -34.58
N PHE A 794 3.76 14.57 -34.44
CA PHE A 794 3.39 15.22 -33.18
C PHE A 794 1.85 15.19 -33.04
N PRO A 795 1.29 15.42 -31.83
CA PRO A 795 -0.13 15.74 -31.69
C PRO A 795 -0.50 16.98 -32.51
N GLN A 796 -1.75 17.04 -32.97
CA GLN A 796 -2.24 18.17 -33.78
C GLN A 796 -2.18 19.46 -32.95
N PRO A 797 -1.45 20.50 -33.40
CA PRO A 797 -1.29 21.73 -32.63
C PRO A 797 -2.52 22.63 -32.74
N GLU A 798 -2.97 23.19 -31.61
CA GLU A 798 -4.11 24.10 -31.58
C GLU A 798 -3.78 25.45 -32.25
N GLY A 799 -4.42 25.73 -33.39
CA GLY A 799 -4.41 27.06 -34.00
C GLY A 799 -3.42 27.31 -35.14
N GLY A 800 -2.78 26.27 -35.72
CA GLY A 800 -2.08 26.45 -37.00
C GLY A 800 -0.86 25.56 -37.20
N ILE A 801 0.20 26.13 -37.79
CA ILE A 801 1.51 25.48 -37.94
C ILE A 801 2.45 25.98 -36.86
N VAL A 802 3.28 25.10 -36.29
CA VAL A 802 4.22 25.44 -35.21
C VAL A 802 5.65 25.39 -35.74
N THR A 803 6.37 26.51 -35.63
CA THR A 803 7.80 26.55 -36.02
C THR A 803 8.68 26.36 -34.80
N VAL A 804 9.61 25.41 -34.87
CA VAL A 804 10.50 25.01 -33.79
C VAL A 804 11.95 25.15 -34.25
N VAL A 805 12.82 25.72 -33.41
CA VAL A 805 14.28 25.57 -33.55
C VAL A 805 14.79 24.72 -32.39
N TYR A 806 15.32 23.54 -32.71
CA TYR A 806 15.72 22.52 -31.75
C TYR A 806 17.22 22.22 -31.86
N PRO A 807 18.04 22.63 -30.87
CA PRO A 807 19.46 22.33 -30.83
C PRO A 807 19.77 20.97 -30.20
N ILE A 808 20.47 20.12 -30.95
CA ILE A 808 21.00 18.83 -30.52
C ILE A 808 22.51 18.96 -30.34
N MET A 809 23.02 18.72 -29.14
CA MET A 809 24.45 18.66 -28.84
C MET A 809 24.96 17.23 -29.06
N PHE A 810 25.97 17.07 -29.90
CA PHE A 810 26.69 15.82 -30.10
C PHE A 810 28.09 15.92 -29.51
N ALA A 811 28.50 14.91 -28.74
CA ALA A 811 29.86 14.79 -28.23
C ALA A 811 30.32 13.32 -28.15
N PRO A 812 31.60 13.04 -28.46
CA PRO A 812 32.17 11.70 -28.37
C PRO A 812 32.17 11.23 -26.91
N GLY A 813 32.27 9.92 -26.71
CA GLY A 813 31.99 9.26 -25.43
C GLY A 813 32.97 9.56 -24.28
N GLY A 814 32.95 10.80 -23.75
CA GLY A 814 33.47 11.15 -22.43
C GLY A 814 34.37 12.39 -22.39
N GLN A 815 33.79 13.53 -21.97
CA GLN A 815 34.50 14.53 -21.16
C GLN A 815 33.58 15.07 -20.05
N SER A 816 34.16 15.26 -18.87
CA SER A 816 33.53 15.83 -17.67
C SER A 816 33.58 17.35 -17.69
N VAL A 817 32.77 18.00 -16.85
CA VAL A 817 32.82 19.45 -16.64
C VAL A 817 33.87 19.77 -15.57
N GLY A 818 34.85 20.60 -15.94
CA GLY A 818 35.62 21.45 -15.01
C GLY A 818 36.79 20.79 -14.28
N SER A 819 38.00 20.95 -14.82
CA SER A 819 39.22 20.80 -14.03
C SER A 819 39.50 22.05 -13.19
N TRP A 820 39.87 21.85 -11.92
CA TRP A 820 40.69 22.82 -11.21
C TRP A 820 42.15 22.63 -11.62
N ASN A 821 42.83 23.73 -11.96
CA ASN A 821 44.16 23.67 -12.57
C ASN A 821 45.27 23.61 -11.50
N ALA A 822 45.61 22.39 -11.06
CA ALA A 822 46.79 22.14 -10.21
C ALA A 822 48.02 21.84 -11.08
N SER A 823 48.63 22.88 -11.63
CA SER A 823 49.82 22.71 -12.47
C SER A 823 51.10 22.46 -11.65
N ARG A 824 51.91 21.49 -12.12
CA ARG A 824 53.33 21.17 -11.78
C ARG A 824 53.60 20.08 -10.72
N ARG A 825 54.00 18.92 -11.26
CA ARG A 825 55.12 18.04 -10.84
C ARG A 825 55.14 17.50 -9.39
N ASN A 826 54.87 16.20 -9.24
CA ASN A 826 55.92 15.17 -9.31
C ASN A 826 55.29 13.78 -9.42
N TRP A 827 56.01 12.83 -10.04
CA TRP A 827 55.63 11.42 -10.06
C TRP A 827 56.27 10.68 -8.88
N GLY A 828 55.52 9.78 -8.24
CA GLY A 828 56.01 8.84 -7.23
C GLY A 828 55.51 9.09 -5.80
N ARG A 829 55.00 8.01 -5.17
CA ARG A 829 54.41 7.86 -3.82
C ARG A 829 52.92 8.16 -3.68
N THR A 830 52.13 7.09 -3.51
CA THR A 830 50.93 7.13 -2.64
C THR A 830 51.35 7.65 -1.27
N SER A 831 50.68 8.68 -0.78
CA SER A 831 51.00 9.30 0.51
C SER A 831 49.75 9.41 1.37
N TRP A 832 49.86 8.90 2.60
CA TRP A 832 48.90 9.15 3.67
C TRP A 832 49.01 10.61 4.10
N ILE A 833 47.96 11.41 3.90
CA ILE A 833 47.91 12.79 4.40
C ILE A 833 47.23 12.76 5.77
N GLY A 834 48.01 12.42 6.79
CA GLY A 834 47.61 12.36 8.19
C GLY A 834 47.47 13.73 8.85
N THR A 835 46.70 14.64 8.25
CA THR A 835 46.35 15.94 8.87
C THR A 835 44.85 16.10 8.95
N LEU A 836 44.37 16.54 10.12
CA LEU A 836 42.99 16.94 10.43
C LEU A 836 42.60 18.24 9.70
N ASP A 837 42.75 18.29 8.38
CA ASP A 837 42.48 19.51 7.61
C ASP A 837 40.99 19.69 7.34
N ASP A 838 40.30 20.28 8.31
CA ASP A 838 38.90 20.73 8.19
C ASP A 838 38.72 21.91 7.21
N LYS A 839 39.74 22.33 6.45
CA LYS A 839 39.62 23.41 5.47
C LYS A 839 38.61 23.10 4.36
N TRP A 840 38.51 21.86 3.86
CA TRP A 840 37.49 21.52 2.84
C TRP A 840 36.04 21.67 3.33
N ARG A 841 35.82 21.64 4.66
CA ARG A 841 34.54 21.89 5.33
C ARG A 841 34.27 23.38 5.56
N ARG A 842 35.32 24.21 5.62
CA ARG A 842 35.27 25.66 5.91
C ARG A 842 35.37 26.55 4.65
N ASP A 843 36.21 26.18 3.69
CA ASP A 843 36.23 26.80 2.37
C ASP A 843 34.85 26.65 1.73
N SER A 844 34.40 27.68 1.02
CA SER A 844 33.19 27.71 0.20
C SER A 844 31.83 27.77 0.93
N SER A 845 31.78 28.41 2.10
CA SER A 845 30.53 28.99 2.65
C SER A 845 29.83 29.92 1.64
N GLU A 846 30.59 30.73 0.89
CA GLU A 846 30.08 31.58 -0.20
C GLU A 846 29.41 30.75 -1.33
N THR A 847 29.97 29.60 -1.69
CA THR A 847 29.38 28.72 -2.70
C THR A 847 28.09 28.06 -2.20
N LEU A 848 28.05 27.66 -0.92
CA LEU A 848 26.81 27.17 -0.32
C LEU A 848 25.75 28.26 -0.24
N ALA A 849 26.11 29.50 0.12
CA ALA A 849 25.19 30.63 0.11
C ALA A 849 24.63 30.91 -1.30
N LYS A 850 25.46 30.79 -2.35
CA LYS A 850 25.00 30.88 -3.75
C LYS A 850 24.07 29.74 -4.14
N LEU A 851 24.36 28.50 -3.74
CA LEU A 851 23.51 27.34 -4.02
C LEU A 851 22.16 27.43 -3.28
N GLN A 852 22.18 27.83 -2.00
CA GLN A 852 20.97 28.06 -1.19
C GLN A 852 20.11 29.13 -1.84
N LYS A 853 20.70 30.32 -2.11
CA LYS A 853 20.01 31.41 -2.80
C LYS A 853 19.39 30.97 -4.14
N THR A 854 20.11 30.17 -4.93
CA THR A 854 19.59 29.66 -6.21
C THR A 854 18.40 28.71 -6.01
N ALA A 855 18.40 27.86 -4.97
CA ALA A 855 17.28 26.99 -4.63
C ALA A 855 16.09 27.78 -4.06
N ASP A 856 16.34 28.81 -3.24
CA ASP A 856 15.32 29.68 -2.65
C ASP A 856 14.62 30.56 -3.71
N GLU A 857 15.38 31.09 -4.68
CA GLU A 857 14.87 31.88 -5.81
C GLU A 857 14.14 31.01 -6.84
N SER A 858 14.54 29.74 -6.99
CA SER A 858 13.96 28.80 -7.96
C SER A 858 13.34 27.58 -7.25
N LYS A 859 12.30 27.80 -6.44
CA LYS A 859 11.74 26.80 -5.52
C LYS A 859 11.34 25.46 -6.15
N GLU A 860 10.87 25.48 -7.41
CA GLU A 860 10.47 24.30 -8.19
C GLU A 860 11.64 23.68 -8.99
N SER A 861 12.83 24.30 -8.99
CA SER A 861 13.99 23.83 -9.73
C SER A 861 14.65 22.64 -9.04
N ARG A 862 14.18 21.45 -9.42
CA ARG A 862 14.82 20.14 -9.18
C ARG A 862 16.35 20.22 -9.22
N ARG A 863 16.91 20.82 -10.27
CA ARG A 863 18.36 20.96 -10.46
C ARG A 863 19.04 21.87 -9.44
N ALA A 864 18.38 22.95 -9.01
CA ALA A 864 18.93 23.84 -7.98
C ALA A 864 18.98 23.12 -6.62
N ARG A 865 17.91 22.41 -6.24
CA ARG A 865 17.85 21.66 -4.99
C ARG A 865 18.78 20.44 -4.98
N GLU A 866 18.88 19.69 -6.09
CA GLU A 866 19.89 18.64 -6.26
C GLU A 866 21.32 19.17 -6.08
N ALA A 867 21.62 20.35 -6.64
CA ALA A 867 22.94 20.98 -6.51
C ALA A 867 23.22 21.47 -5.08
N LEU A 868 22.21 22.00 -4.38
CA LEU A 868 22.30 22.37 -2.96
C LEU A 868 22.57 21.14 -2.07
N ILE A 869 21.74 20.10 -2.17
CA ILE A 869 21.87 18.89 -1.33
C ILE A 869 23.24 18.23 -1.55
N ASN A 870 23.64 18.00 -2.81
CA ASN A 870 24.99 17.48 -3.08
C ASN A 870 26.06 18.45 -2.54
N GLY A 871 25.90 19.76 -2.71
CA GLY A 871 26.81 20.76 -2.16
C GLY A 871 27.01 20.65 -0.65
N LEU A 872 25.95 20.34 0.10
CA LEU A 872 25.98 20.10 1.55
C LEU A 872 26.65 18.76 1.90
N LEU A 873 26.30 17.68 1.19
CA LEU A 873 26.88 16.34 1.38
C LEU A 873 28.41 16.33 1.17
N VAL A 874 28.90 16.94 0.09
CA VAL A 874 30.35 17.00 -0.25
C VAL A 874 31.17 17.82 0.76
N ARG A 875 30.51 18.57 1.64
CA ARG A 875 31.13 19.38 2.71
C ARG A 875 30.90 18.81 4.11
N GLY A 876 30.28 17.64 4.24
CA GLY A 876 29.97 17.04 5.55
C GLY A 876 28.94 17.82 6.36
N ARG A 877 28.05 18.60 5.74
CA ARG A 877 26.93 19.30 6.40
C ARG A 877 25.69 18.38 6.39
N PHE A 878 25.81 17.21 7.00
CA PHE A 878 24.85 16.12 6.81
C PHE A 878 23.44 16.42 7.37
N ASP A 879 23.31 17.09 8.51
CA ASP A 879 22.00 17.48 9.08
C ASP A 879 21.22 18.44 8.17
N GLU A 880 21.92 19.33 7.49
CA GLU A 880 21.33 20.28 6.54
C GLU A 880 20.98 19.58 5.22
N ALA A 881 21.86 18.72 4.72
CA ALA A 881 21.58 17.88 3.57
C ALA A 881 20.36 16.97 3.82
N PHE A 882 20.21 16.43 5.03
CA PHE A 882 19.10 15.57 5.42
C PHE A 882 17.76 16.31 5.43
N ARG A 883 17.72 17.54 5.98
CA ARG A 883 16.51 18.38 5.95
C ARG A 883 16.11 18.73 4.51
N GLU A 884 17.07 19.16 3.69
CA GLU A 884 16.80 19.51 2.29
C GLU A 884 16.40 18.30 1.43
N ALA A 885 17.02 17.13 1.65
CA ALA A 885 16.65 15.90 0.95
C ALA A 885 15.25 15.39 1.34
N THR A 886 14.90 15.49 2.63
CA THR A 886 13.54 15.15 3.11
C THR A 886 12.51 16.07 2.45
N SER A 887 12.78 17.38 2.39
CA SER A 887 11.93 18.34 1.67
C SER A 887 11.88 18.06 0.17
N TYR A 888 12.97 17.58 -0.45
CA TYR A 888 12.96 17.24 -1.88
C TYR A 888 12.07 16.02 -2.19
N VAL A 889 12.16 14.96 -1.38
CA VAL A 889 11.28 13.77 -1.53
C VAL A 889 9.80 14.15 -1.39
N SER A 890 9.45 15.05 -0.47
CA SER A 890 8.06 15.53 -0.32
C SER A 890 7.51 16.31 -1.53
N MET A 891 8.35 16.78 -2.44
CA MET A 891 7.93 17.52 -3.65
C MET A 891 7.92 16.68 -4.92
N ASP A 892 8.66 15.57 -4.96
CA ASP A 892 8.90 14.78 -6.17
C ASP A 892 9.01 13.28 -5.79
N PRO A 893 7.99 12.70 -5.13
CA PRO A 893 8.08 11.39 -4.48
C PRO A 893 8.28 10.24 -5.47
N ASP A 894 7.82 10.40 -6.72
CA ASP A 894 7.84 9.35 -7.75
C ASP A 894 9.17 9.32 -8.53
N ARG A 895 10.26 9.87 -7.96
CA ARG A 895 11.57 9.94 -8.62
C ARG A 895 12.72 9.41 -7.75
N THR A 896 13.53 8.58 -8.38
CA THR A 896 14.71 7.90 -7.81
C THR A 896 15.74 8.84 -7.20
N MET A 897 15.94 10.03 -7.78
CA MET A 897 17.01 10.98 -7.38
C MET A 897 16.75 11.70 -6.03
N PRO A 898 15.54 12.22 -5.74
CA PRO A 898 15.17 12.64 -4.38
C PRO A 898 15.47 11.59 -3.31
N HIS A 899 15.01 10.35 -3.51
CA HIS A 899 15.25 9.23 -2.58
C HIS A 899 16.72 8.86 -2.46
N GLU A 900 17.49 8.94 -3.55
CA GLU A 900 18.94 8.75 -3.53
C GLU A 900 19.67 9.76 -2.63
N LEU A 901 19.26 11.01 -2.70
CA LEU A 901 19.82 12.07 -1.88
C LEU A 901 19.37 11.94 -0.42
N LEU A 902 18.13 11.50 -0.17
CA LEU A 902 17.63 11.19 1.17
C LEU A 902 18.39 10.02 1.78
N ALA A 903 18.58 8.92 1.06
CA ALA A 903 19.32 7.74 1.54
C ALA A 903 20.75 8.10 1.99
N ARG A 904 21.49 8.81 1.12
CA ARG A 904 22.85 9.28 1.41
C ARG A 904 22.90 10.22 2.62
N ALA A 905 21.93 11.12 2.76
CA ALA A 905 21.90 12.07 3.86
C ALA A 905 21.47 11.41 5.19
N ALA A 906 20.45 10.55 5.16
CA ALA A 906 19.93 9.82 6.30
C ALA A 906 20.99 8.90 6.91
N ALA A 907 21.72 8.15 6.09
CA ALA A 907 22.78 7.27 6.57
C ALA A 907 23.95 8.05 7.18
N ALA A 908 24.25 9.25 6.69
CA ALA A 908 25.31 10.10 7.24
C ALA A 908 24.92 10.85 8.53
N VAL A 909 23.67 10.71 9.00
CA VAL A 909 23.19 11.18 10.31
C VAL A 909 22.68 10.03 11.19
N GLY A 910 23.10 8.78 10.93
CA GLY A 910 22.75 7.60 11.73
C GLY A 910 21.30 7.13 11.61
N LYS A 911 20.54 7.61 10.61
CA LYS A 911 19.14 7.20 10.38
C LYS A 911 19.06 6.00 9.43
N THR A 912 19.61 4.87 9.87
CA THR A 912 19.71 3.62 9.09
C THR A 912 18.38 3.18 8.49
N GLU A 913 17.31 3.02 9.29
CA GLU A 913 15.99 2.59 8.80
C GLU A 913 15.46 3.46 7.65
N LEU A 914 15.58 4.79 7.79
CA LEU A 914 15.13 5.73 6.78
C LEU A 914 16.03 5.72 5.53
N ALA A 915 17.33 5.48 5.70
CA ALA A 915 18.26 5.37 4.59
C ALA A 915 18.00 4.11 3.74
N VAL A 916 17.71 3.00 4.41
CA VAL A 916 17.37 1.73 3.78
C VAL A 916 16.00 1.81 3.11
N ALA A 917 14.97 2.36 3.78
CA ALA A 917 13.66 2.59 3.17
C ALA A 917 13.74 3.50 1.93
N ALA A 918 14.56 4.56 1.95
CA ALA A 918 14.79 5.42 0.79
C ALA A 918 15.64 4.76 -0.32
N ILE A 919 16.27 3.60 -0.07
CA ILE A 919 16.85 2.76 -1.14
C ILE A 919 15.80 1.78 -1.66
N ASP A 920 14.98 1.21 -0.79
CA ASP A 920 13.88 0.30 -1.13
C ASP A 920 12.89 0.97 -2.10
N THR A 921 12.45 2.20 -1.79
CA THR A 921 11.58 3.00 -2.66
C THR A 921 12.20 3.31 -4.04
N GLN A 922 13.54 3.25 -4.21
CA GLN A 922 14.15 3.37 -5.55
C GLN A 922 13.89 2.11 -6.39
N ALA A 923 13.78 0.94 -5.77
CA ALA A 923 13.34 -0.29 -6.44
C ALA A 923 11.83 -0.28 -6.71
N ASP A 924 11.00 0.30 -5.83
CA ASP A 924 9.56 0.47 -6.10
C ASP A 924 9.27 1.40 -7.28
N ILE A 925 10.06 2.48 -7.43
CA ILE A 925 9.94 3.45 -8.55
C ILE A 925 10.49 2.86 -9.86
N GLU A 926 11.54 2.04 -9.79
CA GLU A 926 12.15 1.39 -10.96
C GLU A 926 12.19 -0.16 -10.80
N PRO A 927 11.04 -0.86 -10.77
CA PRO A 927 10.97 -2.28 -10.40
C PRO A 927 11.63 -3.21 -11.41
N SER A 928 11.81 -2.76 -12.66
CA SER A 928 12.60 -3.48 -13.68
C SER A 928 14.11 -3.25 -13.58
N SER A 929 14.59 -2.43 -12.63
CA SER A 929 16.00 -2.04 -12.50
C SER A 929 16.75 -2.98 -11.58
N GLY A 930 17.37 -4.01 -12.17
CA GLY A 930 18.19 -4.95 -11.40
C GLY A 930 19.37 -4.31 -10.65
N GLU A 931 19.80 -3.09 -11.00
CA GLU A 931 20.77 -2.34 -10.19
C GLU A 931 20.14 -1.74 -8.92
N MET A 932 18.86 -1.32 -8.95
CA MET A 932 18.16 -0.81 -7.76
C MET A 932 17.87 -1.95 -6.79
N HIS A 933 17.37 -3.09 -7.28
CA HIS A 933 17.25 -4.30 -6.45
C HIS A 933 18.60 -4.74 -5.88
N LYS A 934 19.68 -4.79 -6.68
CA LYS A 934 21.03 -5.14 -6.17
C LYS A 934 21.50 -4.20 -5.07
N ARG A 935 21.11 -2.94 -5.14
CA ARG A 935 21.43 -1.92 -4.15
C ARG A 935 20.62 -2.10 -2.86
N ALA A 936 19.30 -2.28 -2.98
CA ALA A 936 18.41 -2.55 -1.86
C ALA A 936 18.84 -3.81 -1.11
N ALA A 937 19.13 -4.90 -1.84
CA ALA A 937 19.64 -6.15 -1.28
C ALA A 937 20.85 -5.91 -0.35
N ARG A 938 21.86 -5.16 -0.83
CA ARG A 938 23.08 -4.83 -0.07
C ARG A 938 22.84 -3.88 1.09
N ALA A 939 21.88 -2.96 0.99
CA ALA A 939 21.51 -2.05 2.07
C ALA A 939 20.84 -2.83 3.23
N PHE A 940 19.92 -3.74 2.90
CA PHE A 940 19.29 -4.64 3.87
C PHE A 940 20.27 -5.65 4.48
N GLU A 941 21.20 -6.22 3.70
CA GLU A 941 22.29 -7.06 4.23
C GLU A 941 23.12 -6.32 5.29
N ALA A 942 23.54 -5.09 5.01
CA ALA A 942 24.33 -4.28 5.94
C ALA A 942 23.54 -3.82 7.18
N ALA A 943 22.21 -3.66 7.06
CA ALA A 943 21.31 -3.39 8.17
C ALA A 943 20.93 -4.64 8.99
N GLY A 944 21.27 -5.84 8.51
CA GLY A 944 20.96 -7.11 9.15
C GLY A 944 19.58 -7.70 8.82
N ASP A 945 18.77 -7.04 7.99
CA ASP A 945 17.47 -7.56 7.54
C ASP A 945 17.65 -8.54 6.38
N GLU A 946 17.87 -9.80 6.73
CA GLU A 946 18.17 -10.81 5.72
C GLU A 946 16.93 -11.24 4.90
N ILE A 947 15.71 -11.00 5.38
CA ILE A 947 14.48 -11.38 4.66
C ILE A 947 14.28 -10.43 3.47
N ARG A 948 14.30 -9.11 3.71
CA ARG A 948 14.18 -8.11 2.64
C ARG A 948 15.39 -8.16 1.71
N ALA A 949 16.61 -8.35 2.24
CA ALA A 949 17.80 -8.58 1.41
C ALA A 949 17.61 -9.73 0.41
N CYS A 950 17.08 -10.87 0.87
CA CYS A 950 16.87 -12.03 0.04
C CYS A 950 15.76 -11.84 -1.03
N ALA A 951 14.73 -11.05 -0.76
CA ALA A 951 13.73 -10.69 -1.76
C ALA A 951 14.34 -9.91 -2.93
N HIS A 952 15.15 -8.89 -2.65
CA HIS A 952 15.82 -8.13 -3.72
C HIS A 952 16.94 -8.92 -4.40
N TRP A 953 17.65 -9.83 -3.71
CA TRP A 953 18.63 -10.70 -4.36
C TRP A 953 17.97 -11.63 -5.40
N ARG A 954 16.80 -12.20 -5.09
CA ARG A 954 15.99 -12.96 -6.07
C ARG A 954 15.58 -12.10 -7.26
N SER A 955 14.98 -10.94 -7.00
CA SER A 955 14.60 -9.97 -8.05
C SER A 955 15.78 -9.57 -8.93
N THR A 956 16.97 -9.37 -8.33
CA THR A 956 18.21 -9.08 -9.07
C THR A 956 18.65 -10.25 -9.93
N ALA A 957 18.60 -11.48 -9.42
CA ALA A 957 18.96 -12.70 -10.16
C ALA A 957 18.00 -12.96 -11.34
N GLU A 958 16.71 -12.67 -11.18
CA GLU A 958 15.67 -12.80 -12.20
C GLU A 958 15.83 -11.71 -13.29
N LEU A 959 16.00 -10.44 -12.90
CA LEU A 959 16.23 -9.32 -13.82
C LEU A 959 17.61 -9.38 -14.50
N ARG A 960 18.60 -10.02 -13.87
CA ARG A 960 19.98 -10.14 -14.38
C ARG A 960 20.55 -11.55 -14.20
N PRO A 961 20.09 -12.56 -14.95
CA PRO A 961 20.57 -13.94 -14.82
C PRO A 961 22.07 -14.15 -15.13
N GLY A 962 22.70 -13.17 -15.78
CA GLY A 962 24.16 -13.15 -16.02
C GLY A 962 24.99 -12.60 -14.85
N ASP A 963 24.37 -12.05 -13.80
CA ASP A 963 25.08 -11.57 -12.61
C ASP A 963 25.32 -12.72 -11.62
N SER A 964 26.47 -13.39 -11.77
CA SER A 964 26.83 -14.54 -10.95
C SER A 964 26.97 -14.26 -9.45
N ASP A 965 27.08 -12.98 -9.04
CA ASP A 965 27.04 -12.55 -7.63
C ASP A 965 25.59 -12.62 -7.13
N ALA A 966 24.67 -11.98 -7.86
CA ALA A 966 23.23 -11.99 -7.51
C ALA A 966 22.59 -13.39 -7.55
N VAL A 967 22.89 -14.20 -8.56
CA VAL A 967 22.35 -15.57 -8.65
C VAL A 967 22.90 -16.44 -7.53
N ALA A 968 24.17 -16.27 -7.13
CA ALA A 968 24.72 -16.98 -5.98
C ALA A 968 24.03 -16.54 -4.68
N GLU A 969 23.78 -15.25 -4.49
CA GLU A 969 23.10 -14.78 -3.27
C GLU A 969 21.62 -15.17 -3.20
N ALA A 970 20.90 -15.18 -4.33
CA ALA A 970 19.56 -15.76 -4.39
C ALA A 970 19.57 -17.26 -4.00
N MET A 971 20.59 -18.02 -4.40
CA MET A 971 20.77 -19.43 -4.02
C MET A 971 21.19 -19.60 -2.54
N ARG A 972 22.05 -18.73 -2.00
CA ARG A 972 22.40 -18.66 -0.56
C ARG A 972 21.13 -18.46 0.27
N CYS A 973 20.34 -17.46 -0.11
CA CYS A 973 19.05 -17.15 0.49
C CYS A 973 18.09 -18.34 0.47
N ARG A 974 17.92 -18.99 -0.69
CA ARG A 974 17.01 -20.15 -0.82
C ARG A 974 17.43 -21.32 0.08
N SER A 975 18.72 -21.65 0.08
CA SER A 975 19.25 -22.71 0.94
C SER A 975 19.10 -22.42 2.44
N ARG A 976 19.17 -21.15 2.87
CA ARG A 976 19.15 -20.77 4.29
C ARG A 976 17.75 -20.48 4.82
N LEU A 977 16.94 -19.69 4.11
CA LEU A 977 15.60 -19.29 4.54
C LEU A 977 14.56 -20.39 4.32
N LEU A 978 14.68 -21.17 3.24
CA LEU A 978 13.71 -22.21 2.87
C LEU A 978 14.22 -23.64 3.17
N GLY A 979 15.45 -23.77 3.68
CA GLY A 979 16.06 -25.08 3.98
C GLY A 979 16.47 -25.91 2.75
N GLU A 980 16.29 -25.38 1.53
CA GLU A 980 16.44 -26.10 0.25
C GLU A 980 17.90 -26.42 -0.16
N ARG A 981 18.77 -26.70 0.80
CA ARG A 981 20.21 -26.98 0.60
C ARG A 981 20.47 -28.02 -0.49
N GLY A 982 19.73 -29.13 -0.48
CA GLY A 982 19.91 -30.22 -1.44
C GLY A 982 19.58 -29.79 -2.88
N GLU A 983 18.50 -29.04 -3.07
CA GLU A 983 18.09 -28.55 -4.39
C GLU A 983 19.06 -27.50 -4.94
N VAL A 984 19.53 -26.59 -4.07
CA VAL A 984 20.54 -25.60 -4.45
C VAL A 984 21.84 -26.28 -4.89
N LEU A 985 22.32 -27.30 -4.16
CA LEU A 985 23.48 -28.09 -4.56
C LEU A 985 23.28 -28.76 -5.93
N ASN A 986 22.13 -29.41 -6.14
CA ASN A 986 21.78 -30.03 -7.43
C ASN A 986 21.74 -29.00 -8.57
N GLN A 987 21.16 -27.82 -8.32
CA GLN A 987 21.07 -26.76 -9.32
C GLN A 987 22.45 -26.17 -9.65
N ILE A 988 23.32 -25.98 -8.66
CA ILE A 988 24.71 -25.53 -8.91
C ILE A 988 25.47 -26.58 -9.72
N ALA A 989 25.30 -27.88 -9.41
CA ALA A 989 25.93 -28.97 -10.17
C ALA A 989 25.46 -29.05 -11.64
N ALA A 990 24.22 -28.64 -11.93
CA ALA A 990 23.68 -28.57 -13.29
C ALA A 990 24.25 -27.41 -14.13
N ILE A 991 24.88 -26.40 -13.53
CA ILE A 991 25.46 -25.27 -14.25
C ILE A 991 26.77 -25.71 -14.93
N LYS A 992 26.78 -25.76 -16.28
CA LYS A 992 27.98 -26.16 -17.07
C LYS A 992 29.25 -25.35 -16.80
N LYS A 993 29.14 -24.10 -16.35
CA LYS A 993 30.26 -23.18 -16.03
C LYS A 993 29.88 -22.26 -14.86
N PRO A 994 29.94 -22.74 -13.60
CA PRO A 994 29.58 -21.93 -12.44
C PRO A 994 30.59 -20.78 -12.24
N GLY A 995 30.09 -19.60 -11.86
CA GLY A 995 30.93 -18.45 -11.52
C GLY A 995 31.67 -18.65 -10.18
N LYS A 996 32.70 -17.84 -9.90
CA LYS A 996 33.53 -17.98 -8.69
C LYS A 996 32.71 -18.00 -7.38
N GLN A 997 31.73 -17.10 -7.25
CA GLN A 997 30.86 -17.06 -6.05
C GLN A 997 30.00 -18.31 -5.92
N MET A 998 29.58 -18.91 -7.03
CA MET A 998 28.78 -20.13 -7.04
C MET A 998 29.59 -21.36 -6.61
N ILE A 999 30.88 -21.39 -6.97
CA ILE A 999 31.82 -22.44 -6.53
C ILE A 999 32.04 -22.33 -5.02
N ALA A 1000 32.35 -21.12 -4.52
CA ALA A 1000 32.52 -20.87 -3.08
C ALA A 1000 31.25 -21.16 -2.26
N LEU A 1001 30.07 -20.82 -2.80
CA LEU A 1001 28.79 -21.17 -2.21
C LEU A 1001 28.60 -22.68 -2.13
N ARG A 1002 28.90 -23.44 -3.21
CA ARG A 1002 28.82 -24.90 -3.20
C ARG A 1002 29.73 -25.52 -2.14
N GLU A 1003 30.99 -25.11 -2.08
CA GLU A 1003 31.95 -25.61 -1.08
C GLU A 1003 31.47 -25.33 0.36
N THR A 1004 30.87 -24.17 0.59
CA THR A 1004 30.22 -23.81 1.87
C THR A 1004 29.01 -24.70 2.16
N LEU A 1005 28.16 -24.93 1.15
CA LEU A 1005 26.98 -25.80 1.21
C LEU A 1005 27.29 -27.30 1.26
N GLU A 1006 28.52 -27.71 0.98
CA GLU A 1006 28.98 -29.09 1.15
C GLU A 1006 29.55 -29.29 2.56
N THR A 1007 30.24 -28.29 3.13
CA THR A 1007 31.06 -28.44 4.35
C THR A 1007 30.48 -27.83 5.63
N ALA A 1008 29.57 -26.85 5.55
CA ALA A 1008 29.07 -26.10 6.70
C ALA A 1008 27.55 -25.83 6.61
N SER A 1009 26.95 -25.24 7.65
CA SER A 1009 25.65 -24.58 7.53
C SER A 1009 25.81 -23.16 7.00
N VAL A 1010 24.85 -22.70 6.19
CA VAL A 1010 24.84 -21.30 5.72
C VAL A 1010 24.53 -20.40 6.91
N ARG A 1011 25.51 -19.62 7.35
CA ARG A 1011 25.30 -18.58 8.35
C ARG A 1011 24.46 -17.44 7.76
N GLN A 1012 23.89 -16.60 8.62
CA GLN A 1012 23.42 -15.26 8.23
C GLN A 1012 24.54 -14.53 7.47
N TYR A 1013 24.19 -13.48 6.69
CA TYR A 1013 25.14 -12.57 6.07
C TYR A 1013 26.27 -12.16 7.05
N ASP A 1014 27.40 -12.87 6.98
CA ASP A 1014 28.60 -12.62 7.76
C ASP A 1014 29.59 -11.97 6.81
N ALA A 1015 29.63 -10.64 6.88
CA ALA A 1015 30.50 -9.81 6.07
C ALA A 1015 31.95 -9.87 6.60
N GLY A 1016 32.53 -11.07 6.58
CA GLY A 1016 33.97 -11.26 6.78
C GLY A 1016 34.72 -10.38 5.78
N ARG A 1017 35.56 -9.47 6.29
CA ARG A 1017 36.22 -8.42 5.50
C ARG A 1017 36.94 -9.04 4.29
N PRO A 1018 36.53 -8.73 3.04
CA PRO A 1018 37.09 -9.38 1.86
C PRO A 1018 38.58 -9.07 1.69
N ALA A 1019 39.34 -10.09 1.29
CA ALA A 1019 40.76 -9.96 1.01
C ALA A 1019 40.98 -9.35 -0.38
N GLY A 1020 41.88 -8.36 -0.49
CA GLY A 1020 42.23 -7.70 -1.75
C GLY A 1020 41.44 -6.41 -2.07
N GLU A 1021 40.68 -5.87 -1.11
CA GLU A 1021 40.02 -4.56 -1.24
C GLU A 1021 41.03 -3.40 -1.29
N ARG A 1022 40.86 -2.46 -2.24
CA ARG A 1022 41.79 -1.33 -2.44
C ARG A 1022 41.67 -0.27 -1.34
N ILE A 1023 40.45 0.03 -0.90
CA ILE A 1023 40.20 0.83 0.30
C ILE A 1023 39.22 0.04 1.17
N SER A 1024 39.47 -0.02 2.48
CA SER A 1024 38.43 -0.42 3.43
C SER A 1024 38.55 0.33 4.75
N VAL A 1025 37.41 0.71 5.31
CA VAL A 1025 37.27 1.47 6.56
C VAL A 1025 36.38 0.68 7.49
N SER A 1026 36.79 0.45 8.73
CA SER A 1026 35.97 -0.21 9.75
C SER A 1026 36.00 0.57 11.06
N ILE A 1027 34.93 0.50 11.86
CA ILE A 1027 34.92 0.99 13.25
C ILE A 1027 34.60 -0.14 14.23
N THR A 1028 35.28 -0.13 15.37
CA THR A 1028 35.02 -1.03 16.50
C THR A 1028 34.86 -0.22 17.78
N CYS A 1029 33.71 -0.35 18.45
CA CYS A 1029 33.46 0.25 19.76
C CYS A 1029 33.64 -0.82 20.87
N PRO A 1030 34.47 -0.58 21.92
CA PRO A 1030 34.69 -1.57 22.99
C PRO A 1030 33.48 -1.75 23.90
N ASP A 1031 32.68 -0.69 24.07
CA ASP A 1031 31.59 -0.61 25.04
C ASP A 1031 30.25 -1.16 24.51
N GLY A 1032 30.26 -1.78 23.32
CA GLY A 1032 29.07 -2.28 22.62
C GLY A 1032 28.74 -1.49 21.35
N VAL A 1033 27.64 -1.89 20.69
CA VAL A 1033 27.16 -1.26 19.44
C VAL A 1033 26.29 -0.03 19.72
N GLU A 1034 25.62 0.00 20.87
CA GLU A 1034 24.64 1.04 21.22
C GLU A 1034 25.32 2.41 21.42
N GLY A 1035 24.96 3.38 20.58
CA GLY A 1035 25.59 4.71 20.59
C GLY A 1035 27.00 4.77 20.00
N CYS A 1036 27.46 3.72 19.30
CA CYS A 1036 28.72 3.77 18.56
C CYS A 1036 28.66 4.81 17.41
N PRO A 1037 29.75 5.54 17.08
CA PRO A 1037 29.76 6.51 15.99
C PRO A 1037 29.68 5.86 14.60
N ASP A 1038 29.04 6.54 13.65
CA ASP A 1038 29.00 6.08 12.25
C ASP A 1038 30.26 6.47 11.47
N ILE A 1039 30.71 5.59 10.58
CA ILE A 1039 31.76 5.89 9.59
C ILE A 1039 31.17 6.30 8.25
N VAL A 1040 31.73 7.36 7.66
CA VAL A 1040 31.35 7.86 6.35
C VAL A 1040 32.59 8.02 5.48
N LEU A 1041 32.57 7.43 4.28
CA LEU A 1041 33.60 7.59 3.26
C LEU A 1041 33.07 8.52 2.17
N LEU A 1042 33.73 9.66 1.97
CA LEU A 1042 33.53 10.53 0.80
C LEU A 1042 34.53 10.16 -0.29
N ASP A 1043 34.04 9.95 -1.51
CA ASP A 1043 34.88 9.73 -2.70
C ASP A 1043 35.27 11.06 -3.39
N PRO A 1044 36.18 11.04 -4.39
CA PRO A 1044 36.62 12.26 -5.09
C PRO A 1044 35.52 12.96 -5.90
N THR A 1045 34.40 12.29 -6.20
CA THR A 1045 33.21 12.88 -6.85
C THR A 1045 32.25 13.50 -5.84
N GLY A 1046 32.46 13.26 -4.54
CA GLY A 1046 31.57 13.68 -3.48
C GLY A 1046 30.42 12.69 -3.20
N ARG A 1047 30.52 11.45 -3.69
CA ARG A 1047 29.59 10.39 -3.29
C ARG A 1047 29.79 10.10 -1.80
N VAL A 1048 28.67 9.93 -1.10
CA VAL A 1048 28.63 9.51 0.31
C VAL A 1048 28.47 8.01 0.33
N MET A 1049 29.34 7.33 1.07
CA MET A 1049 29.27 5.90 1.33
C MET A 1049 29.29 5.65 2.84
N THR A 1050 28.46 4.73 3.29
CA THR A 1050 28.33 4.28 4.69
C THR A 1050 28.16 2.75 4.67
N PRO A 1051 28.19 2.06 5.83
CA PRO A 1051 27.79 0.65 5.93
C PRO A 1051 26.51 0.31 5.15
N VAL A 1052 25.45 1.10 5.35
CA VAL A 1052 24.10 0.84 4.81
C VAL A 1052 23.78 1.56 3.50
N THR A 1053 24.62 2.50 3.06
CA THR A 1053 24.63 3.01 1.68
C THR A 1053 25.94 2.60 1.00
N PRO A 1054 26.16 1.29 0.73
CA PRO A 1054 27.43 0.78 0.28
C PRO A 1054 27.79 1.24 -1.14
N GLY A 1055 29.10 1.16 -1.42
CA GLY A 1055 29.64 1.36 -2.76
C GLY A 1055 29.50 0.12 -3.64
N PRO A 1056 30.34 -0.01 -4.68
CA PRO A 1056 30.38 -1.21 -5.52
C PRO A 1056 30.86 -2.49 -4.79
N GLY A 1057 31.53 -2.36 -3.63
CA GLY A 1057 31.95 -3.49 -2.79
C GLY A 1057 30.83 -4.08 -1.92
N ARG A 1058 31.15 -5.15 -1.19
CA ARG A 1058 30.37 -5.58 -0.01
C ARG A 1058 30.69 -4.67 1.17
N SER A 1059 29.83 -4.62 2.18
CA SER A 1059 30.02 -3.80 3.40
C SER A 1059 29.24 -4.44 4.54
N GLY A 1060 29.83 -4.46 5.73
CA GLY A 1060 29.17 -4.96 6.94
C GLY A 1060 28.62 -3.81 7.77
N SER A 1061 27.88 -4.12 8.84
CA SER A 1061 27.25 -3.13 9.72
C SER A 1061 28.20 -2.06 10.30
N SER A 1062 29.49 -2.36 10.42
CA SER A 1062 30.52 -1.44 10.93
C SER A 1062 31.69 -1.17 9.96
N TRP A 1063 31.60 -1.59 8.69
CA TRP A 1063 32.71 -1.43 7.75
C TRP A 1063 32.27 -1.23 6.28
N ILE A 1064 33.05 -0.42 5.56
CA ILE A 1064 32.90 -0.07 4.14
C ILE A 1064 34.11 -0.61 3.38
N ALA A 1065 33.92 -1.20 2.19
CA ALA A 1065 35.04 -1.49 1.28
C ALA A 1065 34.77 -1.11 -0.18
N LEU A 1066 35.88 -0.92 -0.89
CA LEU A 1066 35.98 -0.55 -2.28
C LEU A 1066 37.02 -1.46 -2.98
N PRO A 1067 36.57 -2.39 -3.86
CA PRO A 1067 37.48 -3.32 -4.52
C PRO A 1067 38.34 -2.62 -5.58
N TRP A 1068 37.95 -1.41 -5.96
CA TRP A 1068 38.71 -0.48 -6.77
C TRP A 1068 38.44 0.94 -6.27
N ALA A 1069 39.47 1.78 -6.37
CA ALA A 1069 39.40 3.20 -6.04
C ALA A 1069 39.86 4.01 -7.26
N MET A 1070 39.14 5.08 -7.57
CA MET A 1070 39.51 6.03 -8.62
C MET A 1070 40.61 6.97 -8.14
N GLU A 1071 41.34 7.58 -9.07
CA GLU A 1071 42.35 8.60 -8.72
C GLU A 1071 41.68 9.84 -8.10
N GLY A 1072 42.27 10.34 -7.01
CA GLY A 1072 41.80 11.53 -6.29
C GLY A 1072 41.83 11.38 -4.77
N THR A 1073 41.21 12.34 -4.09
CA THR A 1073 41.19 12.44 -2.63
C THR A 1073 39.90 11.86 -2.03
N TYR A 1074 40.03 10.80 -1.25
CA TYR A 1074 38.98 10.27 -0.39
C TYR A 1074 39.09 10.85 1.02
N ARG A 1075 37.97 10.96 1.73
CA ARG A 1075 37.93 11.41 3.13
C ARG A 1075 37.15 10.43 3.99
N VAL A 1076 37.77 9.97 5.06
CA VAL A 1076 37.13 9.16 6.10
C VAL A 1076 36.67 10.09 7.21
N LEU A 1077 35.37 10.09 7.47
CA LEU A 1077 34.72 10.90 8.48
C LEU A 1077 34.07 10.00 9.53
N VAL A 1078 33.89 10.55 10.73
CA VAL A 1078 33.04 9.96 11.77
C VAL A 1078 31.97 10.98 12.16
N THR A 1079 30.77 10.49 12.45
CA THR A 1079 29.58 11.30 12.71
C THR A 1079 28.69 10.63 13.76
N GLY A 1080 28.03 11.41 14.62
CA GLY A 1080 27.13 10.89 15.65
C GLY A 1080 27.80 10.06 16.75
N GLY A 1081 27.03 9.15 17.34
CA GLY A 1081 27.38 8.41 18.55
C GLY A 1081 27.22 9.23 19.84
N LEU A 1082 27.16 8.55 20.99
CA LEU A 1082 27.09 9.19 22.32
C LEU A 1082 28.40 9.91 22.65
N ASP A 1083 28.34 11.05 23.36
CA ASP A 1083 29.54 11.77 23.84
C ASP A 1083 30.47 10.91 24.72
N SER A 1084 29.91 9.89 25.38
CA SER A 1084 30.62 8.89 26.19
C SER A 1084 31.28 7.78 25.35
N ALA A 1085 30.74 7.47 24.17
CA ALA A 1085 31.17 6.33 23.36
C ALA A 1085 32.57 6.54 22.77
N ARG A 1086 33.39 5.48 22.84
CA ARG A 1086 34.73 5.44 22.23
C ARG A 1086 34.76 4.38 21.14
N GLY A 1087 35.43 4.70 20.03
CA GLY A 1087 35.62 3.78 18.91
C GLY A 1087 37.05 3.80 18.42
N LYS A 1088 37.43 2.75 17.68
CA LYS A 1088 38.66 2.68 16.90
C LYS A 1088 38.30 2.55 15.44
N VAL A 1089 38.67 3.53 14.63
CA VAL A 1089 38.55 3.46 13.17
C VAL A 1089 39.83 2.88 12.60
N GLU A 1090 39.73 1.81 11.83
CA GLU A 1090 40.83 1.24 11.06
C GLU A 1090 40.63 1.57 9.59
N VAL A 1091 41.62 2.19 8.96
CA VAL A 1091 41.61 2.55 7.54
C VAL A 1091 42.70 1.75 6.85
N HIS A 1092 42.36 1.05 5.79
CA HIS A 1092 43.29 0.35 4.91
C HIS A 1092 43.29 1.00 3.53
N LEU A 1093 44.47 1.14 2.96
CA LEU A 1093 44.73 1.54 1.57
C LEU A 1093 45.78 0.58 1.00
N ASP A 1094 45.39 -0.22 0.01
CA ASP A 1094 46.17 -1.35 -0.50
C ASP A 1094 46.69 -2.23 0.68
N ASN A 1095 48.00 -2.49 0.76
CA ASN A 1095 48.61 -3.27 1.83
C ASN A 1095 48.96 -2.45 3.10
N SER A 1096 48.53 -1.19 3.20
CA SER A 1096 48.84 -0.31 4.34
C SER A 1096 47.62 -0.07 5.23
N MET A 1097 47.84 -0.02 6.55
CA MET A 1097 46.79 0.15 7.56
C MET A 1097 47.18 1.24 8.56
N GLN A 1098 46.20 2.04 8.98
CA GLN A 1098 46.31 2.98 10.11
C GLN A 1098 45.08 2.84 11.03
N LYS A 1099 45.27 3.11 12.32
CA LYS A 1099 44.21 3.11 13.34
C LYS A 1099 44.10 4.49 13.98
N PHE A 1100 42.87 4.91 14.26
CA PHE A 1100 42.54 6.20 14.85
C PHE A 1100 41.56 5.99 16.01
N ASP A 1101 41.89 6.49 17.20
CA ASP A 1101 40.95 6.56 18.31
C ASP A 1101 39.95 7.70 18.07
N VAL A 1102 38.66 7.39 18.15
CA VAL A 1102 37.56 8.35 17.95
C VAL A 1102 36.62 8.34 19.16
N ARG A 1103 35.88 9.44 19.32
CA ARG A 1103 34.78 9.56 20.29
C ARG A 1103 33.54 10.03 19.57
N GLY A 1104 32.39 9.58 20.03
CA GLY A 1104 31.10 10.09 19.57
C GLY A 1104 30.86 11.54 19.98
N GLY A 1105 29.63 11.99 19.73
CA GLY A 1105 29.15 13.32 20.07
C GLY A 1105 28.65 14.11 18.87
N ASN A 1106 28.19 15.32 19.15
CA ASN A 1106 27.53 16.15 18.14
C ASN A 1106 28.50 16.65 17.04
N GLY A 1107 28.14 16.33 15.79
CA GLY A 1107 28.76 16.84 14.56
C GLY A 1107 29.80 15.92 13.92
N THR A 1108 30.01 16.13 12.62
CA THR A 1108 30.94 15.36 11.79
C THR A 1108 32.40 15.80 11.98
N ARG A 1109 33.32 14.83 12.12
CA ARG A 1109 34.78 15.02 12.24
C ARG A 1109 35.51 14.26 11.14
N SER A 1110 36.52 14.88 10.52
CA SER A 1110 37.44 14.17 9.62
C SER A 1110 38.41 13.32 10.44
N VAL A 1111 38.67 12.09 9.99
CA VAL A 1111 39.55 11.12 10.67
C VAL A 1111 40.78 10.81 9.83
N ALA A 1112 40.62 10.61 8.52
CA ALA A 1112 41.73 10.38 7.59
C ALA A 1112 41.47 10.97 6.20
N THR A 1113 42.52 11.37 5.50
CA THR A 1113 42.48 11.76 4.08
C THR A 1113 43.39 10.82 3.28
N LEU A 1114 42.82 10.16 2.26
CA LEU A 1114 43.54 9.20 1.42
C LEU A 1114 43.72 9.80 0.02
N SER A 1115 44.98 9.90 -0.43
CA SER A 1115 45.31 10.31 -1.80
C SER A 1115 45.61 9.07 -2.64
N VAL A 1116 44.63 8.65 -3.43
CA VAL A 1116 44.78 7.56 -4.40
C VAL A 1116 45.36 8.13 -5.68
N VAL A 1117 46.55 7.67 -6.07
CA VAL A 1117 47.18 8.00 -7.34
C VAL A 1117 46.94 6.85 -8.32
N GLY A 1118 46.88 7.14 -9.62
CA GLY A 1118 46.85 6.13 -10.67
C GLY A 1118 48.07 5.20 -10.62
N PHE A 1119 47.87 3.95 -11.07
CA PHE A 1119 48.94 3.01 -11.41
C PHE A 1119 49.35 3.20 -12.88
#